data_AF-A0A815I3U2-F1
#
_entry.id   AF-A0A815I3U2-F1
#
_cell.length_a   1.000
_cell.length_b   1.000
_cell.length_c   1.000
_cell.angle_alpha   90.00
_cell.angle_beta   90.00
_cell.angle_gamma   90.00
#
_symmetry.space_group_name_H-M   'P 1'
#
loop_
_entity.id
_entity.type
_entity.pdbx_description
1 polymer ?
#
loop_
_entity_poly.entity_id
_entity_poly.type
_entity_poly.pdbx_seq_one_letter_code
_entity_poly.pdbx_strand_id
1 'polypeptide(L)'
;MIICFLLFLPAYSLSTEKTNETISKSYGFQSNIDYIYHYATDVHMDHKIWAGSEESHIKRNTDAAFHLYARLNLTSVWRSANGQQHLLKIELKDARFVNRTNSHSMIDCLALSTLTRYPAMFIWDQGVVSLTYFNENDNLAAINLKKGIISLFQYKQDNTTEIDTLGKCNTEYRIYEDRLVKDKTECSNIQYKDEYSSAKQVLNYSIDFQSTCVYNFDNSTIKTASCSDMALPRLVIPQIAGFRVISRLSVHLIEMINNDKHQVYSSSDAALKSVLSITSEQYHSLETEKQIHPCDDYCEKFDEFIQDHNKQLTRSSVGNRVASDVFLHLIALTRRQSESTLNKVLEKASKTIKLTLIEAFVSAQTPASLNAVLKYLDSSMNSKNKVELIEAFLMTSAFTPRPSDLLLEKILELLPKFSSIDNQLEQSTYLTLGAIVNRLFDLNKKSSAIEKYTTLLHNTKKKSLVYLSLYNAKLELYESIIVDEIRRCNNTNLCWLALNALTQYNPEQFSKETIDILRSIYHEQAGRPKTNLQIRQLCGQLLLRTDISIGDLVNLILSALDKTNHQLGLYMWRLISTMAENDELLFRKIKYIFDGGLIDITYDSLAYKGQSDFYRRPFLKTFGFGIYYTISQLMSRLGALRESDFDLHIQQYDKDDKFNLLSFGVSASGLEAYVSDDGKASDTPDENLQAELRITLLNMQLRPVILFSGVTGFMSAVWSAPSELTSAFKSNIMVHDLSRYIHLHNGLVVHYEAQSAASLDLSGMASISLWNKNSHSVIRVSSGLSVRSHVDILNDFVITGINVTISTDVVVDYTTDVDYSDTPINVCMQMSIKPSKVYDNVENFYLLKRTKAFRWFGNRTRHYLGQDYTFTQKNDAMCRQIHMI
;
A
#
# COMPACT_ATOMS: atom_id res chain seq x y z
N MET A 1 30.09 -13.11 -7.42
CA MET A 1 31.15 -12.24 -7.96
C MET A 1 31.17 -10.97 -7.09
N ILE A 2 31.52 -11.04 -5.80
CA ILE A 2 32.86 -11.07 -5.14
C ILE A 2 33.87 -10.10 -5.76
N ILE A 3 34.37 -9.19 -4.89
CA ILE A 3 35.56 -8.31 -4.98
C ILE A 3 35.35 -6.93 -5.65
N CYS A 4 34.99 -5.90 -4.86
CA CYS A 4 35.53 -4.52 -4.94
C CYS A 4 34.99 -3.56 -3.85
N PHE A 5 34.95 -4.00 -2.58
CA PHE A 5 34.60 -3.15 -1.42
C PHE A 5 35.79 -3.00 -0.46
N LEU A 6 36.98 -2.83 -1.02
CA LEU A 6 38.20 -2.47 -0.28
C LEU A 6 38.54 -1.03 -0.64
N LEU A 7 38.32 -0.10 0.31
CA LEU A 7 39.18 1.04 0.63
C LEU A 7 38.46 1.99 1.62
N PHE A 8 38.25 1.53 2.85
CA PHE A 8 38.32 2.37 4.05
C PHE A 8 38.89 1.53 5.19
N LEU A 9 40.22 1.62 5.34
CA LEU A 9 40.94 1.20 6.55
C LEU A 9 40.52 2.14 7.70
N PRO A 10 40.35 1.59 8.91
CA PRO A 10 41.41 1.79 9.88
C PRO A 10 41.95 0.46 10.37
N ALA A 11 43.24 0.49 10.68
CA ALA A 11 44.07 -0.63 11.03
C ALA A 11 43.54 -1.42 12.24
N TYR A 12 43.62 -2.75 12.11
CA TYR A 12 43.69 -3.66 13.25
C TYR A 12 44.87 -3.25 14.15
N SER A 13 44.58 -2.80 15.37
CA SER A 13 45.50 -2.96 16.49
C SER A 13 45.00 -4.12 17.34
N LEU A 14 45.86 -5.12 17.50
CA LEU A 14 45.63 -6.31 18.30
C LEU A 14 45.07 -5.98 19.68
N SER A 15 44.10 -6.80 20.09
CA SER A 15 43.62 -6.96 21.44
C SER A 15 44.76 -7.29 22.40
N THR A 16 45.04 -6.38 23.32
CA THR A 16 45.40 -6.76 24.69
C THR A 16 44.24 -6.33 25.57
N GLU A 17 43.44 -7.28 26.03
CA GLU A 17 42.53 -7.09 27.16
C GLU A 17 43.35 -6.58 28.34
N LYS A 18 43.18 -5.30 28.67
CA LYS A 18 43.54 -4.76 29.97
C LYS A 18 42.26 -4.30 30.64
N THR A 19 41.82 -5.16 31.56
CA THR A 19 41.13 -4.84 32.82
C THR A 19 40.39 -3.51 32.87
N ASN A 20 39.05 -3.62 32.87
CA ASN A 20 38.11 -2.59 33.28
C ASN A 20 38.52 -1.93 34.61
N GLU A 21 39.19 -0.78 34.55
CA GLU A 21 39.10 0.23 35.60
C GLU A 21 38.06 1.25 35.15
N THR A 22 36.84 1.10 35.67
CA THR A 22 35.75 2.08 35.53
C THR A 22 36.14 3.34 36.30
N ILE A 23 36.84 4.26 35.64
CA ILE A 23 37.00 5.63 36.12
C ILE A 23 35.66 6.34 35.87
N SER A 24 34.87 6.50 36.93
CA SER A 24 33.68 7.35 36.94
C SER A 24 34.08 8.83 36.83
N LYS A 25 34.44 9.28 35.62
CA LYS A 25 34.60 10.72 35.34
C LYS A 25 33.24 11.38 35.54
N SER A 26 33.13 12.28 36.52
CA SER A 26 31.95 13.15 36.67
C SER A 26 32.00 14.24 35.62
N TYR A 27 31.11 14.15 34.63
CA TYR A 27 30.86 15.22 33.69
C TYR A 27 30.01 16.28 34.39
N GLY A 28 30.31 17.57 34.26
CA GLY A 28 29.56 18.60 34.94
C GLY A 28 29.94 20.01 34.50
N PHE A 29 28.94 20.91 34.50
CA PHE A 29 29.13 22.30 34.12
C PHE A 29 29.36 23.17 35.36
N GLN A 30 30.31 24.10 35.28
CA GLN A 30 30.63 25.02 36.38
C GLN A 30 29.70 26.24 36.36
N SER A 31 29.30 26.74 37.54
CA SER A 31 28.33 27.84 37.67
C SER A 31 28.84 29.21 37.19
N ASN A 32 30.16 29.43 37.14
CA ASN A 32 30.76 30.71 36.78
C ASN A 32 31.31 30.74 35.33
N ILE A 33 31.13 29.65 34.59
CA ILE A 33 31.65 29.51 33.22
C ILE A 33 30.50 29.57 32.23
N ASP A 34 30.63 30.47 31.26
CA ASP A 34 29.86 30.46 30.03
C ASP A 34 30.57 29.59 29.01
N TYR A 35 29.91 28.52 28.58
CA TYR A 35 30.40 27.66 27.51
C TYR A 35 29.82 28.15 26.20
N ILE A 36 30.69 28.64 25.31
CA ILE A 36 30.28 29.14 24.00
C ILE A 36 30.58 28.08 22.95
N TYR A 37 29.53 27.58 22.32
CA TYR A 37 29.60 26.58 21.26
C TYR A 37 29.27 27.19 19.90
N HIS A 38 29.93 26.69 18.86
CA HIS A 38 29.47 26.81 17.49
C HIS A 38 28.45 25.70 17.23
N TYR A 39 27.20 26.08 16.96
CA TYR A 39 26.12 25.16 16.61
C TYR A 39 25.93 25.14 15.09
N ALA A 40 25.86 23.94 14.52
CA ALA A 40 25.54 23.73 13.12
C ALA A 40 24.55 22.57 12.96
N THR A 41 23.52 22.78 12.16
CA THR A 41 22.59 21.73 11.73
C THR A 41 22.44 21.74 10.22
N ASP A 42 22.62 20.57 9.63
CA ASP A 42 22.60 20.34 8.19
C ASP A 42 21.51 19.32 7.89
N VAL A 43 20.63 19.62 6.95
CA VAL A 43 19.68 18.64 6.43
C VAL A 43 19.85 18.54 4.93
N HIS A 44 19.88 17.30 4.45
CA HIS A 44 20.03 16.94 3.05
C HIS A 44 18.95 15.91 2.70
N MET A 45 18.16 16.23 1.68
CA MET A 45 17.13 15.35 1.15
C MET A 45 17.42 15.09 -0.33
N ASP A 46 17.35 13.84 -0.76
CA ASP A 46 17.47 13.48 -2.17
C ASP A 46 16.50 12.36 -2.56
N HIS A 47 16.08 12.42 -3.81
CA HIS A 47 15.33 11.35 -4.45
C HIS A 47 16.33 10.39 -5.13
N LYS A 48 16.62 9.26 -4.48
CA LYS A 48 17.43 8.20 -5.07
C LYS A 48 16.54 7.15 -5.71
N ILE A 49 16.59 7.08 -7.05
CA ILE A 49 15.99 5.98 -7.80
C ILE A 49 16.89 4.75 -7.59
N TRP A 50 16.49 3.83 -6.70
CA TRP A 50 17.20 2.57 -6.51
C TRP A 50 16.93 1.63 -7.70
N ALA A 51 17.54 1.91 -8.84
CA ALA A 51 17.79 0.89 -9.85
C ALA A 51 19.13 0.25 -9.48
N GLY A 52 19.11 -0.98 -8.98
CA GLY A 52 20.33 -1.72 -8.71
C GLY A 52 21.26 -1.66 -9.92
N SER A 53 22.54 -1.39 -9.65
CA SER A 53 23.72 -1.48 -10.55
C SER A 53 24.21 -0.27 -11.34
N GLU A 54 23.59 0.91 -11.28
CA GLU A 54 24.26 2.13 -11.76
C GLU A 54 24.13 3.25 -10.75
N GLU A 55 25.26 3.73 -10.23
CA GLU A 55 25.37 5.06 -9.64
C GLU A 55 24.89 6.07 -10.70
N SER A 56 23.59 6.35 -10.71
CA SER A 56 23.07 7.40 -11.56
C SER A 56 23.71 8.69 -11.06
N HIS A 57 24.63 9.23 -11.86
CA HIS A 57 25.18 10.58 -11.75
C HIS A 57 24.07 11.63 -11.91
N ILE A 58 23.08 11.62 -11.03
CA ILE A 58 22.26 12.81 -10.82
C ILE A 58 23.22 13.80 -10.16
N LYS A 59 23.60 14.83 -10.92
CA LYS A 59 24.47 15.92 -10.45
C LYS A 59 23.94 16.42 -9.10
N ARG A 60 24.83 16.69 -8.14
CA ARG A 60 24.57 17.28 -6.80
C ARG A 60 23.70 18.57 -6.76
N ASN A 61 23.20 19.05 -7.90
CA ASN A 61 22.34 20.23 -8.05
C ASN A 61 20.84 19.93 -7.87
N THR A 62 20.45 18.67 -7.63
CA THR A 62 19.03 18.26 -7.48
C THR A 62 18.65 17.92 -6.04
N ASP A 63 19.52 18.18 -5.07
CA ASP A 63 19.29 17.80 -3.67
C ASP A 63 18.63 18.95 -2.92
N ALA A 64 17.60 18.68 -2.11
CA ALA A 64 17.06 19.70 -1.22
C ALA A 64 17.88 19.72 0.09
N ALA A 65 18.85 20.62 0.19
CA ALA A 65 19.69 20.78 1.37
C ALA A 65 19.73 22.21 1.93
N PHE A 66 19.81 22.33 3.25
CA PHE A 66 20.06 23.58 3.95
C PHE A 66 20.97 23.40 5.16
N HIS A 67 21.55 24.53 5.56
CA HIS A 67 22.46 24.65 6.68
C HIS A 67 22.01 25.78 7.59
N LEU A 68 21.96 25.53 8.90
CA LEU A 68 21.71 26.56 9.90
C LEU A 68 22.87 26.57 10.90
N TYR A 69 23.48 27.74 11.06
CA TYR A 69 24.60 27.97 11.95
C TYR A 69 24.20 28.99 13.02
N ALA A 70 24.61 28.79 14.26
CA ALA A 70 24.40 29.77 15.32
C ALA A 70 25.52 29.68 16.37
N ARG A 71 25.63 30.71 17.20
CA ARG A 71 26.43 30.66 18.42
C ARG A 71 25.51 30.28 19.58
N LEU A 72 25.85 29.19 20.27
CA LEU A 72 25.09 28.67 21.40
C LEU A 72 25.83 29.02 22.69
N ASN A 73 25.17 29.76 23.57
CA ASN A 73 25.68 30.04 24.91
C ASN A 73 24.98 29.12 25.91
N LEU A 74 25.77 28.31 26.63
CA LEU A 74 25.29 27.43 27.69
C LEU A 74 25.81 27.93 29.04
N THR A 75 24.89 28.21 29.97
CA THR A 75 25.21 28.79 31.28
C THR A 75 24.47 28.05 32.39
N SER A 76 25.13 27.74 33.52
CA SER A 76 24.49 27.08 34.67
C SER A 76 23.91 28.12 35.64
N VAL A 77 22.57 28.21 35.71
CA VAL A 77 21.83 29.29 36.39
C VAL A 77 21.44 28.93 37.83
N TRP A 78 21.35 27.64 38.14
CA TRP A 78 21.13 27.12 39.49
C TRP A 78 21.76 25.73 39.65
N ARG A 79 22.14 25.37 40.88
CA ARG A 79 22.69 24.05 41.23
C ARG A 79 22.12 23.60 42.57
N SER A 80 21.76 22.33 42.68
CA SER A 80 21.33 21.73 43.95
C SER A 80 22.49 21.67 44.96
N ALA A 81 22.18 21.72 46.26
CA ALA A 81 23.17 21.65 47.35
C ALA A 81 24.05 20.38 47.28
N ASN A 82 23.52 19.30 46.70
CA ASN A 82 24.22 18.03 46.52
C ASN A 82 25.12 18.01 45.26
N GLY A 83 25.05 19.06 44.45
CA GLY A 83 25.87 19.24 43.25
C GLY A 83 25.55 18.36 42.05
N GLN A 84 24.51 17.51 42.13
CA GLN A 84 24.12 16.54 41.09
C GLN A 84 23.16 17.14 40.04
N GLN A 85 22.25 18.01 40.46
CA GLN A 85 21.27 18.67 39.59
C GLN A 85 21.69 20.09 39.25
N HIS A 86 21.58 20.42 37.96
CA HIS A 86 21.88 21.72 37.39
C HIS A 86 20.68 22.23 36.60
N LEU A 87 20.34 23.52 36.75
CA LEU A 87 19.45 24.22 35.83
C LEU A 87 20.31 24.94 34.79
N LEU A 88 20.32 24.42 33.57
CA LEU A 88 21.09 24.97 32.48
C LEU A 88 20.21 25.86 31.61
N LYS A 89 20.77 26.99 31.16
CA LYS A 89 20.14 27.92 30.22
C LYS A 89 20.90 27.89 28.91
N ILE A 90 20.15 27.79 27.80
CA ILE A 90 20.66 27.90 26.44
C ILE A 90 20.13 29.18 25.77
N GLU A 91 21.02 29.90 25.10
CA GLU A 91 20.71 31.09 24.33
C GLU A 91 21.40 31.02 22.96
N LEU A 92 20.63 31.19 21.87
CA LEU A 92 21.15 31.19 20.51
C LEU A 92 21.36 32.62 20.02
N LYS A 93 22.57 32.91 19.54
CA LYS A 93 22.97 34.20 18.96
C LYS A 93 23.48 34.01 17.53
N ASP A 94 23.43 35.07 16.74
CA ASP A 94 23.97 35.11 15.37
C ASP A 94 23.51 33.95 14.48
N ALA A 95 22.24 33.55 14.58
CA ALA A 95 21.69 32.46 13.78
C ALA A 95 21.60 32.86 12.29
N ARG A 96 22.18 32.03 11.42
CA ARG A 96 22.24 32.21 9.97
C ARG A 96 21.75 30.98 9.26
N PHE A 97 21.01 31.19 8.17
CA PHE A 97 20.50 30.11 7.32
C PHE A 97 21.11 30.22 5.92
N VAL A 98 21.63 29.11 5.42
CA VAL A 98 22.28 29.03 4.10
C VAL A 98 21.67 27.87 3.32
N ASN A 99 21.20 28.16 2.11
CA ASN A 99 20.79 27.12 1.17
C ASN A 99 22.04 26.55 0.45
N ARG A 100 22.26 25.23 0.51
CA ARG A 100 23.44 24.59 -0.08
C ARG A 100 23.38 24.51 -1.61
N THR A 101 22.19 24.49 -2.19
CA THR A 101 21.99 24.34 -3.65
C THR A 101 22.39 25.59 -4.44
N ASN A 102 22.32 26.76 -3.81
CA ASN A 102 22.78 28.03 -4.36
C ASN A 102 23.73 28.66 -3.35
N SER A 103 25.03 28.39 -3.50
CA SER A 103 26.13 28.90 -2.67
C SER A 103 26.27 30.44 -2.63
N HIS A 104 25.37 31.18 -3.30
CA HIS A 104 25.45 32.62 -3.48
C HIS A 104 24.30 33.42 -2.82
N SER A 105 23.28 32.77 -2.26
CA SER A 105 22.20 33.47 -1.55
C SER A 105 22.28 33.22 -0.04
N MET A 106 23.11 34.00 0.66
CA MET A 106 22.94 34.21 2.10
C MET A 106 21.60 34.93 2.29
N ILE A 107 20.69 34.31 3.03
CA ILE A 107 19.40 34.92 3.34
C ILE A 107 19.40 35.18 4.84
N ASP A 108 19.60 36.45 5.21
CA ASP A 108 19.33 36.93 6.57
C ASP A 108 17.82 36.83 6.79
N CYS A 109 17.41 35.70 7.34
CA CYS A 109 16.01 35.40 7.55
C CYS A 109 15.54 36.16 8.79
N LEU A 110 14.78 37.24 8.58
CA LEU A 110 14.02 37.95 9.63
C LEU A 110 13.11 36.99 10.44
N ALA A 111 12.81 35.81 9.90
CA ALA A 111 12.07 34.73 10.57
C ALA A 111 12.89 33.92 11.60
N LEU A 112 14.24 33.97 11.57
CA LEU A 112 15.11 33.37 12.60
C LEU A 112 15.08 34.14 13.92
N SER A 113 14.52 35.36 13.92
CA SER A 113 14.45 36.18 15.12
C SER A 113 13.67 35.48 16.23
N THR A 114 12.67 34.65 15.92
CA THR A 114 11.94 33.89 16.94
C THR A 114 12.82 32.86 17.63
N LEU A 115 13.70 32.17 16.88
CA LEU A 115 14.64 31.18 17.42
C LEU A 115 15.65 31.81 18.39
N THR A 116 16.10 33.04 18.12
CA THR A 116 17.11 33.76 18.93
C THR A 116 16.52 34.67 20.01
N ARG A 117 15.20 34.93 20.02
CA ARG A 117 14.59 35.95 20.88
C ARG A 117 14.47 35.52 22.34
N TYR A 118 14.15 34.26 22.58
CA TYR A 118 13.92 33.74 23.94
C TYR A 118 14.90 32.61 24.26
N PRO A 119 15.51 32.59 25.46
CA PRO A 119 16.33 31.47 25.90
C PRO A 119 15.44 30.25 26.21
N ALA A 120 16.04 29.07 26.34
CA ALA A 120 15.37 27.88 26.90
C ALA A 120 16.16 27.35 28.10
N MET A 121 15.47 26.65 29.00
CA MET A 121 16.08 26.09 30.21
C MET A 121 15.74 24.62 30.37
N PHE A 122 16.63 23.87 31.00
CA PHE A 122 16.38 22.47 31.31
C PHE A 122 17.09 22.04 32.59
N ILE A 123 16.49 21.08 33.30
CA ILE A 123 17.11 20.44 34.45
C ILE A 123 17.93 19.26 33.95
N TRP A 124 19.20 19.30 34.29
CA TRP A 124 20.18 18.28 33.99
C TRP A 124 20.59 17.58 35.28
N ASP A 125 20.36 16.27 35.35
CA ASP A 125 20.63 15.43 36.52
C ASP A 125 21.55 14.27 36.10
N GLN A 126 22.83 14.36 36.44
CA GLN A 126 23.84 13.33 36.17
C GLN A 126 23.81 12.76 34.73
N GLY A 127 23.67 13.62 33.71
CA GLY A 127 23.63 13.22 32.31
C GLY A 127 22.23 13.02 31.73
N VAL A 128 21.18 13.16 32.54
CA VAL A 128 19.77 13.02 32.12
C VAL A 128 19.08 14.36 32.09
N VAL A 129 18.37 14.66 31.00
CA VAL A 129 17.46 15.81 30.94
C VAL A 129 16.12 15.38 31.52
N SER A 130 15.73 15.93 32.67
CA SER A 130 14.48 15.54 33.35
C SER A 130 13.30 16.40 32.90
N LEU A 131 13.47 17.72 32.86
CA LEU A 131 12.42 18.68 32.53
C LEU A 131 12.97 19.79 31.63
N THR A 132 12.15 20.26 30.68
CA THR A 132 12.49 21.37 29.78
C THR A 132 11.46 22.48 29.88
N TYR A 133 11.92 23.72 29.73
CA TYR A 133 11.14 24.95 29.90
C TYR A 133 11.39 25.90 28.72
N PHE A 134 10.31 26.39 28.12
CA PHE A 134 10.30 27.27 26.95
C PHE A 134 9.37 28.45 27.19
N ASN A 135 9.57 29.57 26.49
CA ASN A 135 8.66 30.71 26.59
C ASN A 135 7.34 30.42 25.87
N GLU A 136 6.20 30.83 26.43
CA GLU A 136 4.87 30.65 25.80
C GLU A 136 4.74 31.33 24.42
N ASN A 137 5.56 32.37 24.16
CA ASN A 137 5.58 33.07 22.87
C ASN A 137 6.52 32.44 21.83
N ASP A 138 7.30 31.41 22.19
CA ASP A 138 8.07 30.66 21.20
C ASP A 138 7.12 29.85 20.31
N ASN A 139 7.40 29.84 19.00
CA ASN A 139 6.68 28.97 18.09
C ASN A 139 7.17 27.52 18.22
N LEU A 140 6.29 26.56 17.91
CA LEU A 140 6.55 25.12 18.02
C LEU A 140 7.84 24.69 17.30
N ALA A 141 8.10 25.28 16.13
CA ALA A 141 9.31 25.07 15.35
C ALA A 141 10.61 25.44 16.09
N ALA A 142 10.62 26.58 16.79
CA ALA A 142 11.77 26.99 17.59
C ALA A 142 11.91 26.12 18.84
N ILE A 143 10.80 25.76 19.49
CA ILE A 143 10.78 24.84 20.62
C ILE A 143 11.41 23.50 20.23
N ASN A 144 10.96 22.91 19.13
CA ASN A 144 11.46 21.63 18.65
C ASN A 144 12.96 21.68 18.32
N LEU A 145 13.46 22.72 17.65
CA LEU A 145 14.90 22.91 17.43
C LEU A 145 15.69 23.03 18.73
N LYS A 146 15.19 23.81 19.71
CA LYS A 146 15.82 23.95 21.03
C LYS A 146 15.82 22.61 21.77
N LYS A 147 14.77 21.79 21.68
CA LYS A 147 14.73 20.41 22.20
C LYS A 147 15.85 19.56 21.58
N GLY A 148 16.10 19.67 20.27
CA GLY A 148 17.22 18.99 19.61
C GLY A 148 18.60 19.38 20.17
N ILE A 149 18.81 20.66 20.46
CA ILE A 149 20.04 21.13 21.12
C ILE A 149 20.16 20.58 22.54
N ILE A 150 19.07 20.64 23.32
CA ILE A 150 19.05 20.16 24.71
C ILE A 150 19.36 18.66 24.75
N SER A 151 18.84 17.89 23.80
CA SER A 151 19.06 16.46 23.73
C SER A 151 20.52 16.04 23.53
N LEU A 152 21.36 16.88 22.91
CA LEU A 152 22.81 16.62 22.84
C LEU A 152 23.43 16.49 24.24
N PHE A 153 22.89 17.18 25.24
CA PHE A 153 23.41 17.13 26.60
C PHE A 153 22.86 15.95 27.42
N GLN A 154 22.06 15.06 26.81
CA GLN A 154 21.59 13.82 27.40
C GLN A 154 22.46 12.63 27.00
N TYR A 155 23.35 12.22 27.91
CA TYR A 155 24.25 11.09 27.73
C TYR A 155 24.48 10.37 29.05
N LYS A 156 24.46 9.04 28.99
CA LYS A 156 24.79 8.13 30.10
C LYS A 156 25.95 7.22 29.74
N GLN A 157 26.41 6.44 30.70
CA GLN A 157 27.39 5.37 30.49
C GLN A 157 26.75 4.00 30.31
N ASP A 158 25.47 3.84 30.70
CA ASP A 158 24.76 2.56 30.67
C ASP A 158 23.69 2.51 29.59
N ASN A 159 23.54 1.33 28.99
CA ASN A 159 22.47 1.03 28.02
C ASN A 159 21.11 1.09 28.71
N THR A 160 20.28 2.05 28.32
CA THR A 160 18.95 2.22 28.89
C THR A 160 17.95 2.69 27.83
N THR A 161 16.66 2.61 28.16
CA THR A 161 15.63 3.29 27.37
C THR A 161 15.61 4.77 27.73
N GLU A 162 15.69 5.64 26.73
CA GLU A 162 15.74 7.09 26.93
C GLU A 162 14.61 7.79 26.17
N ILE A 163 14.12 8.90 26.73
CA ILE A 163 13.20 9.80 26.05
C ILE A 163 14.04 10.92 25.44
N ASP A 164 13.88 11.13 24.13
CA ASP A 164 14.59 12.10 23.31
C ASP A 164 13.57 12.81 22.38
N THR A 165 14.04 13.78 21.60
CA THR A 165 13.37 14.35 20.42
C THR A 165 12.73 13.32 19.50
N LEU A 166 13.36 12.15 19.32
CA LEU A 166 12.88 11.03 18.53
C LEU A 166 11.74 10.24 19.21
N GLY A 167 11.45 10.50 20.49
CA GLY A 167 10.57 9.69 21.31
C GLY A 167 11.31 8.83 22.33
N LYS A 168 10.64 7.79 22.81
CA LYS A 168 11.25 6.72 23.61
C LYS A 168 12.02 5.78 22.69
N CYS A 169 13.34 5.72 22.87
CA CYS A 169 14.26 4.90 22.08
C CYS A 169 15.07 3.94 22.96
N ASN A 170 15.50 2.83 22.37
CA ASN A 170 16.55 1.98 22.94
C ASN A 170 17.91 2.60 22.61
N THR A 171 18.76 2.79 23.62
CA THR A 171 20.08 3.43 23.45
C THR A 171 21.21 2.48 23.85
N GLU A 172 22.21 2.39 22.97
CA GLU A 172 23.44 1.63 23.20
C GLU A 172 24.63 2.61 23.27
N TYR A 173 25.40 2.54 24.35
CA TYR A 173 26.58 3.37 24.58
C TYR A 173 27.86 2.55 24.41
N ARG A 174 28.76 3.04 23.56
CA ARG A 174 30.13 2.52 23.40
C ARG A 174 31.13 3.57 23.83
N ILE A 175 31.86 3.27 24.90
CA ILE A 175 32.79 4.19 25.55
C ILE A 175 34.22 3.80 25.15
N TYR A 176 34.96 4.80 24.67
CA TYR A 176 36.40 4.80 24.47
C TYR A 176 37.01 5.88 25.40
N GLU A 177 38.33 5.92 25.57
CA GLU A 177 39.00 6.79 26.59
C GLU A 177 38.49 8.24 26.62
N ASP A 178 38.42 8.91 25.45
CA ASP A 178 37.94 10.30 25.31
C ASP A 178 36.77 10.44 24.31
N ARG A 179 36.18 9.32 23.87
CA ARG A 179 35.11 9.29 22.87
C ARG A 179 33.95 8.41 23.34
N LEU A 180 32.73 8.92 23.24
CA LEU A 180 31.51 8.18 23.52
C LEU A 180 30.64 8.15 22.28
N VAL A 181 30.17 6.96 21.91
CA VAL A 181 29.27 6.74 20.77
C VAL A 181 27.94 6.24 21.32
N LYS A 182 26.84 6.89 20.92
CA LYS A 182 25.47 6.57 21.31
C LYS A 182 24.68 6.21 20.06
N ASP A 183 24.30 4.94 19.95
CA ASP A 183 23.45 4.43 18.87
C ASP A 183 22.00 4.34 19.38
N LYS A 184 21.03 4.76 18.57
CA LYS A 184 19.60 4.76 18.93
C LYS A 184 18.81 3.90 17.96
N THR A 185 18.01 2.99 18.50
CA THR A 185 17.16 2.07 17.74
C THR A 185 15.74 2.03 18.32
N GLU A 186 14.78 1.56 17.52
CA GLU A 186 13.39 1.32 17.95
C GLU A 186 12.70 2.52 18.64
N CYS A 187 12.88 3.71 18.06
CA CYS A 187 12.27 4.93 18.57
C CYS A 187 10.75 4.95 18.33
N SER A 188 9.99 5.36 19.35
CA SER A 188 8.53 5.53 19.27
C SER A 188 8.08 6.79 20.02
N ASN A 189 7.16 7.56 19.44
CA ASN A 189 6.67 8.82 20.03
C ASN A 189 5.14 8.85 19.99
N ILE A 190 4.55 9.19 21.14
CA ILE A 190 3.12 9.09 21.44
C ILE A 190 2.30 10.19 20.74
N GLN A 191 2.95 11.29 20.31
CA GLN A 191 2.30 12.43 19.66
C GLN A 191 1.82 12.15 18.21
N TYR A 192 2.04 10.93 17.68
CA TYR A 192 1.78 10.57 16.28
C TYR A 192 0.55 9.68 16.05
N LYS A 193 -0.51 9.85 16.85
CA LYS A 193 -1.75 9.06 16.71
C LYS A 193 -2.47 9.22 15.36
N ASP A 194 -2.15 10.24 14.57
CA ASP A 194 -2.80 10.54 13.28
C ASP A 194 -2.10 9.91 12.06
N GLU A 195 -1.04 9.13 12.26
CA GLU A 195 -0.36 8.46 11.15
C GLU A 195 -1.21 7.32 10.58
N TYR A 196 -1.13 7.14 9.26
CA TYR A 196 -1.85 6.08 8.59
C TYR A 196 -1.00 5.45 7.49
N SER A 197 -1.20 4.16 7.31
CA SER A 197 -0.61 3.35 6.24
C SER A 197 -1.57 2.23 5.85
N SER A 198 -1.30 1.60 4.71
CA SER A 198 -2.00 0.36 4.35
C SER A 198 -1.69 -0.75 5.37
N ALA A 199 -2.69 -1.57 5.66
CA ALA A 199 -2.52 -2.76 6.50
C ALA A 199 -1.96 -3.96 5.72
N LYS A 200 -2.18 -4.02 4.40
CA LYS A 200 -1.61 -5.08 3.56
C LYS A 200 -0.13 -4.81 3.35
N GLN A 201 0.70 -5.83 3.58
CA GLN A 201 2.13 -5.65 3.65
C GLN A 201 2.76 -5.30 2.30
N VAL A 202 2.25 -5.91 1.21
CA VAL A 202 2.66 -5.61 -0.17
C VAL A 202 2.41 -4.13 -0.52
N LEU A 203 1.38 -3.51 0.06
CA LEU A 203 1.02 -2.11 -0.16
C LEU A 203 1.55 -1.17 0.93
N ASN A 204 2.34 -1.70 1.87
CA ASN A 204 2.83 -0.97 3.02
C ASN A 204 4.08 -0.15 2.67
N TYR A 205 4.69 0.45 3.69
CA TYR A 205 5.90 1.25 3.59
C TYR A 205 7.05 0.61 4.37
N SER A 206 8.26 1.04 4.07
CA SER A 206 9.49 0.71 4.81
C SER A 206 10.20 2.02 5.12
N ILE A 207 10.66 2.17 6.37
CA ILE A 207 11.54 3.26 6.79
C ILE A 207 12.75 2.62 7.43
N ASP A 208 13.88 2.67 6.75
CA ASP A 208 15.15 2.29 7.35
C ASP A 208 15.70 3.56 8.04
N PHE A 209 15.67 3.58 9.37
CA PHE A 209 16.12 4.70 10.19
C PHE A 209 17.33 4.32 11.03
N GLN A 210 18.36 5.16 11.01
CA GLN A 210 19.56 5.01 11.83
C GLN A 210 19.92 6.37 12.44
N SER A 211 20.16 6.40 13.76
CA SER A 211 20.60 7.59 14.47
C SER A 211 21.82 7.27 15.33
N THR A 212 22.89 8.02 15.11
CA THR A 212 24.18 7.82 15.79
C THR A 212 24.72 9.16 16.29
N CYS A 213 25.14 9.20 17.54
CA CYS A 213 25.70 10.39 18.19
C CYS A 213 27.12 10.09 18.66
N VAL A 214 28.05 11.00 18.38
CA VAL A 214 29.47 10.88 18.75
C VAL A 214 29.85 12.10 19.58
N TYR A 215 30.40 11.84 20.76
CA TYR A 215 30.85 12.84 21.72
C TYR A 215 32.34 12.69 21.93
N ASN A 216 33.09 13.79 21.84
CA ASN A 216 34.49 13.86 22.22
C ASN A 216 34.63 14.81 23.40
N PHE A 217 35.32 14.36 24.44
CA PHE A 217 35.48 15.11 25.67
C PHE A 217 36.90 15.67 25.82
N ASP A 218 37.03 16.80 26.53
CA ASP A 218 38.29 17.40 26.95
C ASP A 218 38.15 17.76 28.43
N ASN A 219 38.94 17.13 29.31
CA ASN A 219 38.86 17.31 30.78
C ASN A 219 37.42 17.34 31.34
N SER A 220 36.62 16.30 31.00
CA SER A 220 35.20 16.11 31.40
C SER A 220 34.17 17.14 30.88
N THR A 221 34.55 17.98 29.91
CA THR A 221 33.62 18.86 29.17
C THR A 221 33.47 18.41 27.72
N ILE A 222 32.31 18.65 27.11
CA ILE A 222 32.07 18.30 25.70
C ILE A 222 32.87 19.25 24.83
N LYS A 223 33.89 18.73 24.13
CA LYS A 223 34.62 19.49 23.12
C LYS A 223 33.84 19.54 21.82
N THR A 224 33.38 18.38 21.37
CA THR A 224 32.55 18.24 20.17
C THR A 224 31.47 17.20 20.41
N ALA A 225 30.23 17.50 20.04
CA ALA A 225 29.19 16.50 19.91
C ALA A 225 28.59 16.57 18.52
N SER A 226 28.43 15.43 17.87
CA SER A 226 27.86 15.33 16.53
C SER A 226 26.89 14.16 16.45
N CYS A 227 25.65 14.42 16.05
CA CYS A 227 24.64 13.40 15.79
C CYS A 227 24.29 13.38 14.31
N SER A 228 24.19 12.18 13.74
CA SER A 228 23.77 11.96 12.36
C SER A 228 22.58 11.02 12.34
N ASP A 229 21.50 11.47 11.70
CA ASP A 229 20.34 10.66 11.39
C ASP A 229 20.29 10.39 9.89
N MET A 230 19.92 9.16 9.54
CA MET A 230 19.67 8.74 8.18
C MET A 230 18.33 8.02 8.14
N ALA A 231 17.39 8.56 7.37
CA ALA A 231 16.08 7.97 7.14
C ALA A 231 15.91 7.65 5.64
N LEU A 232 15.43 6.44 5.35
CA LEU A 232 15.11 5.97 4.01
C LEU A 232 13.63 5.56 3.92
N PRO A 233 12.70 6.53 3.87
CA PRO A 233 11.29 6.22 3.65
C PRO A 233 11.02 5.80 2.20
N ARG A 234 10.29 4.70 2.02
CA ARG A 234 9.87 4.19 0.70
C ARG A 234 8.58 3.37 0.78
N LEU A 235 7.86 3.30 -0.33
CA LEU A 235 6.84 2.27 -0.52
C LEU A 235 7.50 0.91 -0.78
N VAL A 236 6.87 -0.18 -0.31
CA VAL A 236 7.34 -1.54 -0.62
C VAL A 236 7.20 -1.80 -2.13
N ILE A 237 6.09 -1.37 -2.73
CA ILE A 237 5.86 -1.37 -4.17
C ILE A 237 5.10 -0.08 -4.55
N PRO A 238 5.56 0.71 -5.53
CA PRO A 238 6.87 0.66 -6.17
C PRO A 238 7.96 1.30 -5.28
N GLN A 239 9.10 0.64 -5.12
CA GLN A 239 10.26 1.15 -4.35
C GLN A 239 10.86 2.46 -4.93
N ILE A 240 10.51 2.80 -6.17
CA ILE A 240 11.00 3.99 -6.87
C ILE A 240 10.48 5.27 -6.19
N ALA A 241 9.35 5.22 -5.49
CA ALA A 241 8.81 6.34 -4.71
C ALA A 241 9.50 6.46 -3.32
N GLY A 242 10.82 6.43 -3.30
CA GLY A 242 11.64 6.49 -2.09
C GLY A 242 12.43 7.79 -1.99
N PHE A 243 12.76 8.16 -0.75
CA PHE A 243 13.60 9.31 -0.44
C PHE A 243 14.72 8.92 0.51
N ARG A 244 15.75 9.75 0.54
CA ARG A 244 16.78 9.68 1.55
C ARG A 244 16.88 11.04 2.23
N VAL A 245 16.84 11.00 3.55
CA VAL A 245 16.94 12.17 4.41
C VAL A 245 18.12 11.96 5.34
N ILE A 246 19.09 12.86 5.27
CA ILE A 246 20.28 12.88 6.12
C ILE A 246 20.25 14.16 6.92
N SER A 247 20.25 14.02 8.23
CA SER A 247 20.32 15.13 9.19
C SER A 247 21.62 15.02 9.95
N ARG A 248 22.32 16.13 10.12
CA ARG A 248 23.50 16.23 10.97
C ARG A 248 23.37 17.40 11.90
N LEU A 249 23.60 17.14 13.17
CA LEU A 249 23.64 18.12 14.24
C LEU A 249 25.05 18.12 14.83
N SER A 250 25.67 19.29 14.98
CA SER A 250 26.99 19.38 15.59
C SER A 250 27.14 20.61 16.46
N VAL A 251 27.86 20.43 17.57
CA VAL A 251 28.32 21.51 18.44
C VAL A 251 29.82 21.38 18.67
N HIS A 252 30.52 22.51 18.57
CA HIS A 252 31.97 22.60 18.79
C HIS A 252 32.26 23.69 19.80
N LEU A 253 32.96 23.36 20.89
CA LEU A 253 33.34 24.34 21.91
C LEU A 253 34.35 25.35 21.33
N ILE A 254 34.00 26.64 21.37
CA ILE A 254 34.86 27.72 20.90
C ILE A 254 35.72 28.23 22.07
N GLU A 255 35.07 28.62 23.15
CA GLU A 255 35.71 29.25 24.30
C GLU A 255 34.90 29.04 25.58
N MET A 256 35.59 29.15 26.72
CA MET A 256 35.02 29.13 28.07
C MET A 256 35.32 30.48 28.73
N ILE A 257 34.27 31.25 29.04
CA ILE A 257 34.42 32.58 29.62
C ILE A 257 34.04 32.53 31.11
N ASN A 258 34.98 32.85 31.99
CA ASN A 258 34.68 33.11 33.40
C ASN A 258 33.94 34.43 33.53
N ASN A 259 32.71 34.39 34.03
CA ASN A 259 31.85 35.55 34.11
C ASN A 259 31.29 35.68 35.53
N ASP A 260 32.00 36.44 36.37
CA ASP A 260 31.69 36.66 37.79
C ASP A 260 30.38 37.45 38.03
N LYS A 261 29.72 37.91 36.96
CA LYS A 261 28.48 38.72 37.01
C LYS A 261 27.19 37.89 36.86
N HIS A 262 27.26 36.57 36.78
CA HIS A 262 26.05 35.76 36.63
C HIS A 262 25.20 35.73 37.88
N GLN A 263 23.89 35.96 37.71
CA GLN A 263 22.91 35.71 38.76
C GLN A 263 22.73 34.20 38.92
N VAL A 264 23.40 33.64 39.92
CA VAL A 264 23.07 32.31 40.46
C VAL A 264 21.89 32.48 41.41
N TYR A 265 20.74 31.90 41.07
CA TYR A 265 19.53 32.05 41.87
C TYR A 265 19.55 31.12 43.09
N SER A 266 18.76 31.45 44.12
CA SER A 266 18.65 30.64 45.35
C SER A 266 17.79 29.38 45.16
N SER A 267 16.83 29.41 44.24
CA SER A 267 15.98 28.26 43.88
C SER A 267 15.73 28.19 42.37
N SER A 268 15.42 26.99 41.87
CA SER A 268 15.02 26.76 40.48
C SER A 268 13.79 27.58 40.09
N ASP A 269 12.78 27.67 40.97
CA ASP A 269 11.55 28.44 40.73
C ASP A 269 11.81 29.95 40.59
N ALA A 270 12.76 30.49 41.35
CA ALA A 270 13.15 31.89 41.25
C ALA A 270 13.87 32.19 39.92
N ALA A 271 14.66 31.24 39.40
CA ALA A 271 15.30 31.35 38.09
C ALA A 271 14.27 31.28 36.94
N LEU A 272 13.31 30.35 37.01
CA LEU A 272 12.29 30.18 35.97
C LEU A 272 11.39 31.42 35.85
N LYS A 273 10.92 31.97 36.98
CA LYS A 273 10.10 33.19 36.99
C LYS A 273 10.85 34.42 36.50
N SER A 274 12.12 34.56 36.83
CA SER A 274 12.89 35.76 36.47
C SER A 274 13.35 35.78 35.01
N VAL A 275 13.63 34.62 34.40
CA VAL A 275 14.17 34.56 33.03
C VAL A 275 13.11 34.24 31.98
N LEU A 276 12.17 33.33 32.28
CA LEU A 276 11.14 32.90 31.33
C LEU A 276 9.74 33.43 31.69
N SER A 277 9.57 34.05 32.86
CA SER A 277 8.25 34.48 33.39
C SER A 277 7.27 33.31 33.56
N ILE A 278 7.78 32.11 33.85
CA ILE A 278 7.03 30.85 33.89
C ILE A 278 7.12 30.21 35.28
N THR A 279 6.11 29.42 35.65
CA THR A 279 6.09 28.61 36.89
C THR A 279 6.61 27.19 36.64
N SER A 280 7.08 26.49 37.69
CA SER A 280 7.61 25.13 37.59
C SER A 280 6.58 24.07 37.13
N GLU A 281 5.30 24.40 37.11
CA GLU A 281 4.22 23.54 36.63
C GLU A 281 4.11 23.49 35.10
N GLN A 282 4.71 24.45 34.38
CA GLN A 282 4.67 24.53 32.92
C GLN A 282 5.98 23.98 32.32
N TYR A 283 6.06 22.67 32.16
CA TYR A 283 7.19 21.98 31.54
C TYR A 283 6.76 21.26 30.26
N HIS A 284 7.73 21.05 29.37
CA HIS A 284 7.55 20.27 28.15
C HIS A 284 8.38 18.99 28.21
N SER A 285 7.87 17.93 27.57
CA SER A 285 8.66 16.73 27.26
C SER A 285 9.73 17.04 26.21
N LEU A 286 10.84 16.30 26.25
CA LEU A 286 11.90 16.41 25.23
C LEU A 286 11.45 15.90 23.85
N GLU A 287 10.36 15.12 23.82
CA GLU A 287 9.73 14.65 22.59
C GLU A 287 9.32 15.83 21.71
N THR A 288 9.60 15.69 20.42
CA THR A 288 9.14 16.67 19.42
C THR A 288 7.63 16.60 19.26
N GLU A 289 7.05 17.76 19.00
CA GLU A 289 5.60 17.92 18.80
C GLU A 289 5.29 18.11 17.31
N LYS A 290 4.11 17.63 16.88
CA LYS A 290 3.66 17.70 15.48
C LYS A 290 3.38 19.13 15.07
N GLN A 291 4.08 19.61 14.05
CA GLN A 291 3.81 20.90 13.43
C GLN A 291 2.79 20.76 12.30
N ILE A 292 1.71 21.55 12.36
CA ILE A 292 0.72 21.64 11.28
C ILE A 292 0.98 22.95 10.54
N HIS A 293 1.23 22.89 9.23
CA HIS A 293 1.36 24.09 8.43
C HIS A 293 0.00 24.55 7.90
N PRO A 294 -0.52 25.73 8.30
CA PRO A 294 -1.72 26.29 7.70
C PRO A 294 -1.44 26.69 6.24
N CYS A 295 -2.31 26.24 5.32
CA CYS A 295 -2.30 26.72 3.94
C CYS A 295 -2.81 28.15 3.91
N ASP A 296 -1.91 29.13 3.87
CA ASP A 296 -2.27 30.55 3.77
C ASP A 296 -2.51 30.94 2.30
N ASP A 297 -1.48 31.42 1.58
CA ASP A 297 -1.63 32.05 0.25
C ASP A 297 -1.02 31.27 -0.94
N TYR A 298 -0.19 30.24 -0.68
CA TYR A 298 0.56 29.52 -1.72
C TYR A 298 -0.12 28.23 -2.21
N CYS A 299 -1.26 27.88 -1.62
CA CYS A 299 -1.99 26.67 -1.97
C CYS A 299 -2.95 26.95 -3.13
N GLU A 300 -2.95 26.06 -4.11
CA GLU A 300 -3.84 26.13 -5.26
C GLU A 300 -5.31 26.11 -4.81
N LYS A 301 -6.14 26.98 -5.41
CA LYS A 301 -7.55 27.07 -5.04
C LYS A 301 -8.34 25.93 -5.67
N PHE A 302 -9.23 25.36 -4.87
CA PHE A 302 -10.03 24.20 -5.25
C PHE A 302 -10.92 24.43 -6.49
N ASP A 303 -11.63 25.56 -6.54
CA ASP A 303 -12.55 25.86 -7.66
C ASP A 303 -11.80 26.15 -8.97
N GLU A 304 -10.63 26.80 -8.89
CA GLU A 304 -9.76 27.10 -10.05
C GLU A 304 -9.20 25.79 -10.63
N PHE A 305 -8.71 24.89 -9.77
CA PHE A 305 -8.19 23.57 -10.20
C PHE A 305 -9.21 22.74 -10.99
N ILE A 306 -10.47 22.71 -10.53
CA ILE A 306 -11.55 21.96 -11.21
C ILE A 306 -11.88 22.58 -12.58
N GLN A 307 -11.83 23.92 -12.70
CA GLN A 307 -12.08 24.60 -13.96
C GLN A 307 -10.97 24.33 -14.98
N ASP A 308 -9.71 24.40 -14.55
CA ASP A 308 -8.54 24.19 -15.40
C ASP A 308 -8.42 22.75 -15.91
N HIS A 309 -8.82 21.77 -15.09
CA HIS A 309 -8.73 20.35 -15.41
C HIS A 309 -10.06 19.69 -15.81
N ASN A 310 -11.07 20.51 -16.17
CA ASN A 310 -12.42 20.04 -16.51
C ASN A 310 -12.41 18.90 -17.55
N LYS A 311 -11.60 19.04 -18.62
CA LYS A 311 -11.49 18.02 -19.69
C LYS A 311 -10.91 16.69 -19.16
N GLN A 312 -9.89 16.75 -18.32
CA GLN A 312 -9.21 15.60 -17.73
C GLN A 312 -10.11 14.88 -16.71
N LEU A 313 -11.03 15.60 -16.07
CA LEU A 313 -12.00 15.03 -15.13
C LEU A 313 -13.22 14.35 -15.80
N THR A 314 -13.36 14.46 -17.13
CA THR A 314 -14.45 13.79 -17.87
C THR A 314 -14.23 12.28 -18.00
N ARG A 315 -15.32 11.51 -18.14
CA ARG A 315 -15.26 10.04 -18.31
C ARG A 315 -14.50 9.56 -19.54
N SER A 316 -14.35 10.36 -20.59
CA SER A 316 -13.55 10.00 -21.77
C SER A 316 -12.05 9.96 -21.49
N SER A 317 -11.58 10.64 -20.45
CA SER A 317 -10.17 10.70 -20.06
C SER A 317 -9.77 9.57 -19.11
N VAL A 318 -10.72 8.83 -18.54
CA VAL A 318 -10.47 7.71 -17.62
C VAL A 318 -9.78 6.56 -18.38
N GLY A 319 -8.77 5.95 -17.77
CA GLY A 319 -7.90 4.94 -18.38
C GLY A 319 -6.50 5.46 -18.77
N ASN A 320 -6.18 6.71 -18.43
CA ASN A 320 -4.93 7.42 -18.78
C ASN A 320 -4.26 8.00 -17.53
N ARG A 321 -2.91 8.03 -17.51
CA ARG A 321 -2.08 8.55 -16.43
C ARG A 321 -2.38 10.00 -16.02
N VAL A 322 -2.81 10.85 -16.95
CA VAL A 322 -3.16 12.25 -16.69
C VAL A 322 -4.42 12.31 -15.84
N ALA A 323 -5.39 11.42 -16.09
CA ALA A 323 -6.58 11.32 -15.26
C ALA A 323 -6.24 10.86 -13.83
N SER A 324 -5.35 9.88 -13.67
CA SER A 324 -4.92 9.46 -12.34
C SER A 324 -4.09 10.51 -11.60
N ASP A 325 -3.25 11.27 -12.29
CA ASP A 325 -2.49 12.38 -11.70
C ASP A 325 -3.39 13.52 -11.23
N VAL A 326 -4.31 13.98 -12.08
CA VAL A 326 -5.32 14.99 -11.73
C VAL A 326 -6.21 14.51 -10.57
N PHE A 327 -6.57 13.24 -10.56
CA PHE A 327 -7.37 12.63 -9.49
C PHE A 327 -6.65 12.66 -8.13
N LEU A 328 -5.35 12.37 -8.07
CA LEU A 328 -4.56 12.48 -6.84
C LEU A 328 -4.48 13.91 -6.32
N HIS A 329 -4.24 14.87 -7.21
CA HIS A 329 -4.24 16.29 -6.86
C HIS A 329 -5.59 16.75 -6.31
N LEU A 330 -6.69 16.31 -6.95
CA LEU A 330 -8.04 16.61 -6.51
C LEU A 330 -8.31 16.08 -5.10
N ILE A 331 -7.92 14.83 -4.80
CA ILE A 331 -8.06 14.23 -3.46
C ILE A 331 -7.35 15.08 -2.39
N ALA A 332 -6.11 15.49 -2.64
CA ALA A 332 -5.33 16.31 -1.71
C ALA A 332 -6.02 17.66 -1.42
N LEU A 333 -6.61 18.30 -2.44
CA LEU A 333 -7.36 19.54 -2.27
C LEU A 333 -8.70 19.31 -1.54
N THR A 334 -9.42 18.23 -1.85
CA THR A 334 -10.70 17.89 -1.22
C THR A 334 -10.56 17.65 0.29
N ARG A 335 -9.46 17.04 0.74
CA ARG A 335 -9.19 16.81 2.18
C ARG A 335 -9.18 18.09 3.01
N ARG A 336 -8.93 19.25 2.39
CA ARG A 336 -8.83 20.56 3.04
C ARG A 336 -10.14 21.35 3.02
N GLN A 337 -11.17 20.87 2.33
CA GLN A 337 -12.42 21.61 2.14
C GLN A 337 -13.48 21.27 3.20
N SER A 338 -14.37 22.24 3.44
CA SER A 338 -15.54 22.06 4.29
C SER A 338 -16.71 21.40 3.55
N GLU A 339 -17.61 20.76 4.29
CA GLU A 339 -18.80 20.06 3.75
C GLU A 339 -19.67 21.00 2.87
N SER A 340 -19.84 22.26 3.27
CA SER A 340 -20.67 23.22 2.54
C SER A 340 -20.09 23.60 1.18
N THR A 341 -18.76 23.68 1.07
CA THR A 341 -18.05 23.98 -0.18
C THR A 341 -18.16 22.79 -1.13
N LEU A 342 -17.92 21.57 -0.62
CA LEU A 342 -18.01 20.34 -1.41
C LEU A 342 -19.42 20.12 -1.96
N ASN A 343 -20.47 20.36 -1.17
CA ASN A 343 -21.86 20.28 -1.62
C ASN A 343 -22.15 21.24 -2.79
N LYS A 344 -21.73 22.51 -2.67
CA LYS A 344 -21.93 23.52 -3.74
C LYS A 344 -21.26 23.11 -5.05
N VAL A 345 -20.07 22.53 -4.97
CA VAL A 345 -19.32 22.06 -6.15
C VAL A 345 -20.04 20.88 -6.82
N LEU A 346 -20.51 19.89 -6.05
CA LEU A 346 -21.25 18.74 -6.61
C LEU A 346 -22.58 19.16 -7.25
N GLU A 347 -23.29 20.11 -6.66
CA GLU A 347 -24.55 20.63 -7.23
C GLU A 347 -24.32 21.34 -8.57
N LYS A 348 -23.28 22.19 -8.67
CA LYS A 348 -22.96 22.96 -9.88
C LYS A 348 -22.25 22.15 -10.97
N ALA A 349 -21.62 21.02 -10.63
CA ALA A 349 -20.84 20.24 -11.58
C ALA A 349 -21.67 19.70 -12.76
N SER A 350 -21.05 19.68 -13.94
CA SER A 350 -21.64 19.08 -15.14
C SER A 350 -21.83 17.57 -14.96
N LYS A 351 -22.79 16.99 -15.70
CA LYS A 351 -23.06 15.54 -15.65
C LYS A 351 -21.82 14.69 -16.01
N THR A 352 -20.92 15.21 -16.85
CA THR A 352 -19.76 14.48 -17.37
C THR A 352 -18.63 14.30 -16.36
N ILE A 353 -18.50 15.21 -15.39
CA ILE A 353 -17.43 15.22 -14.37
C ILE A 353 -17.95 14.72 -13.01
N LYS A 354 -19.27 14.76 -12.80
CA LYS A 354 -19.91 14.47 -11.52
C LYS A 354 -19.54 13.11 -10.92
N LEU A 355 -19.44 12.06 -11.75
CA LEU A 355 -19.00 10.73 -11.31
C LEU A 355 -17.56 10.77 -10.77
N THR A 356 -16.64 11.40 -11.51
CA THR A 356 -15.23 11.56 -11.10
C THR A 356 -15.10 12.36 -9.80
N LEU A 357 -15.94 13.38 -9.59
CA LEU A 357 -15.95 14.13 -8.32
C LEU A 357 -16.42 13.28 -7.14
N ILE A 358 -17.45 12.44 -7.33
CA ILE A 358 -17.89 11.48 -6.31
C ILE A 358 -16.77 10.51 -5.98
N GLU A 359 -16.10 9.93 -6.99
CA GLU A 359 -14.95 9.05 -6.82
C GLU A 359 -13.83 9.75 -6.00
N ALA A 360 -13.53 11.01 -6.30
CA ALA A 360 -12.49 11.76 -5.57
C ALA A 360 -12.89 12.09 -4.13
N PHE A 361 -14.16 12.48 -3.91
CA PHE A 361 -14.64 12.90 -2.59
C PHE A 361 -14.76 11.72 -1.63
N VAL A 362 -15.16 10.55 -2.12
CA VAL A 362 -15.13 9.31 -1.34
C VAL A 362 -13.68 8.92 -1.04
N SER A 363 -12.78 8.99 -2.03
CA SER A 363 -11.35 8.68 -1.87
C SER A 363 -10.60 9.64 -0.93
N ALA A 364 -11.14 10.85 -0.70
CA ALA A 364 -10.58 11.80 0.27
C ALA A 364 -10.66 11.31 1.72
N GLN A 365 -11.64 10.45 2.04
CA GLN A 365 -11.75 9.76 3.34
C GLN A 365 -11.81 10.72 4.53
N THR A 366 -12.58 11.81 4.40
CA THR A 366 -12.88 12.73 5.50
C THR A 366 -14.38 12.68 5.83
N PRO A 367 -14.78 12.93 7.09
CA PRO A 367 -16.21 12.99 7.45
C PRO A 367 -16.98 14.03 6.65
N ALA A 368 -16.35 15.18 6.38
CA ALA A 368 -16.94 16.25 5.58
C ALA A 368 -17.19 15.85 4.12
N SER A 369 -16.27 15.11 3.49
CA SER A 369 -16.44 14.66 2.11
C SER A 369 -17.49 13.56 2.00
N LEU A 370 -17.53 12.63 2.96
CA LEU A 370 -18.54 11.57 3.03
C LEU A 370 -19.95 12.15 3.19
N ASN A 371 -20.15 13.05 4.16
CA ASN A 371 -21.46 13.65 4.41
C ASN A 371 -21.96 14.46 3.20
N ALA A 372 -21.07 15.20 2.53
CA ALA A 372 -21.42 15.95 1.32
C ALA A 372 -21.91 15.02 0.20
N VAL A 373 -21.20 13.92 -0.06
CA VAL A 373 -21.61 12.92 -1.07
C VAL A 373 -22.94 12.28 -0.69
N LEU A 374 -23.12 11.85 0.56
CA LEU A 374 -24.37 11.21 1.00
C LEU A 374 -25.57 12.14 0.90
N LYS A 375 -25.41 13.42 1.29
CA LYS A 375 -26.45 14.44 1.16
C LYS A 375 -26.83 14.67 -0.30
N TYR A 376 -25.85 14.72 -1.19
CA TYR A 376 -26.08 14.84 -2.63
C TYR A 376 -26.78 13.59 -3.20
N LEU A 377 -26.39 12.39 -2.80
CA LEU A 377 -27.05 11.16 -3.23
C LEU A 377 -28.52 11.13 -2.81
N ASP A 378 -28.83 11.49 -1.56
CA ASP A 378 -30.21 11.54 -1.04
C ASP A 378 -31.08 12.56 -1.79
N SER A 379 -30.53 13.74 -2.13
CA SER A 379 -31.25 14.74 -2.93
C SER A 379 -31.44 14.30 -4.40
N SER A 380 -30.52 13.50 -4.93
CA SER A 380 -30.53 13.02 -6.32
C SER A 380 -31.35 11.73 -6.55
N MET A 381 -32.03 11.21 -5.52
CA MET A 381 -32.76 9.92 -5.55
C MET A 381 -33.85 9.83 -6.62
N ASN A 382 -34.39 10.96 -7.09
CA ASN A 382 -35.41 11.02 -8.14
C ASN A 382 -34.85 11.24 -9.55
N SER A 383 -33.52 11.26 -9.72
CA SER A 383 -32.87 11.51 -11.00
C SER A 383 -32.77 10.24 -11.86
N LYS A 384 -32.73 10.41 -13.20
CA LYS A 384 -32.58 9.30 -14.16
C LYS A 384 -31.24 8.54 -14.03
N ASN A 385 -30.20 9.16 -13.46
CA ASN A 385 -28.84 8.60 -13.36
C ASN A 385 -28.51 8.09 -11.94
N LYS A 386 -29.50 7.92 -11.08
CA LYS A 386 -29.29 7.54 -9.67
C LYS A 386 -28.50 6.24 -9.49
N VAL A 387 -28.71 5.26 -10.38
CA VAL A 387 -28.04 3.95 -10.31
C VAL A 387 -26.53 4.11 -10.51
N GLU A 388 -26.12 4.83 -11.56
CA GLU A 388 -24.71 5.11 -11.86
C GLU A 388 -24.00 5.86 -10.72
N LEU A 389 -24.68 6.85 -10.10
CA LEU A 389 -24.12 7.64 -9.01
C LEU A 389 -23.92 6.81 -7.73
N ILE A 390 -24.91 5.97 -7.38
CA ILE A 390 -24.83 5.09 -6.21
C ILE A 390 -23.78 3.99 -6.46
N GLU A 391 -23.73 3.41 -7.65
CA GLU A 391 -22.74 2.40 -8.01
C GLU A 391 -21.32 2.98 -7.92
N ALA A 392 -21.07 4.18 -8.44
CA ALA A 392 -19.77 4.87 -8.28
C ALA A 392 -19.39 5.10 -6.82
N PHE A 393 -20.36 5.52 -5.98
CA PHE A 393 -20.15 5.69 -4.54
C PHE A 393 -19.79 4.37 -3.85
N LEU A 394 -20.55 3.29 -4.09
CA LEU A 394 -20.32 1.97 -3.50
C LEU A 394 -18.97 1.40 -3.93
N MET A 395 -18.68 1.43 -5.23
CA MET A 395 -17.43 0.92 -5.79
C MET A 395 -16.22 1.66 -5.22
N THR A 396 -16.24 3.00 -5.18
CA THR A 396 -15.14 3.77 -4.62
C THR A 396 -14.96 3.51 -3.11
N SER A 397 -16.08 3.42 -2.38
CA SER A 397 -16.08 3.05 -0.95
C SER A 397 -15.45 1.68 -0.74
N ALA A 398 -15.76 0.74 -1.64
CA ALA A 398 -15.21 -0.59 -1.62
C ALA A 398 -13.71 -0.62 -1.92
N PHE A 399 -13.11 0.36 -2.62
CA PHE A 399 -11.66 0.44 -2.87
C PHE A 399 -10.87 1.33 -1.90
N THR A 400 -11.57 1.99 -0.98
CA THR A 400 -10.99 2.95 -0.06
C THR A 400 -9.93 2.32 0.85
N PRO A 401 -8.68 2.81 0.89
CA PRO A 401 -7.59 2.16 1.63
C PRO A 401 -7.76 2.20 3.17
N ARG A 402 -8.36 3.26 3.72
CA ARG A 402 -8.64 3.41 5.16
C ARG A 402 -10.14 3.72 5.41
N PRO A 403 -11.03 2.73 5.28
CA PRO A 403 -12.44 2.96 5.56
C PRO A 403 -12.65 3.32 7.04
N SER A 404 -13.68 4.13 7.31
CA SER A 404 -14.06 4.53 8.67
C SER A 404 -15.27 3.73 9.17
N ASP A 405 -15.42 3.60 10.48
CA ASP A 405 -16.61 2.96 11.07
C ASP A 405 -17.89 3.72 10.66
N LEU A 406 -17.81 5.05 10.57
CA LEU A 406 -18.90 5.90 10.08
C LEU A 406 -19.36 5.51 8.67
N LEU A 407 -18.43 5.19 7.76
CA LEU A 407 -18.76 4.75 6.40
C LEU A 407 -19.55 3.43 6.43
N LEU A 408 -19.10 2.46 7.23
CA LEU A 408 -19.79 1.18 7.38
C LEU A 408 -21.20 1.36 7.94
N GLU A 409 -21.35 2.15 9.00
CA GLU A 409 -22.66 2.42 9.61
C GLU A 409 -23.62 3.10 8.62
N LYS A 410 -23.14 4.09 7.86
CA LYS A 410 -23.96 4.80 6.87
C LYS A 410 -24.40 3.89 5.73
N ILE A 411 -23.55 3.00 5.23
CA ILE A 411 -23.94 2.06 4.17
C ILE A 411 -24.96 1.05 4.70
N LEU A 412 -24.81 0.55 5.94
CA LEU A 412 -25.80 -0.32 6.58
C LEU A 412 -27.17 0.36 6.74
N GLU A 413 -27.19 1.65 7.12
CA GLU A 413 -28.43 2.45 7.20
C GLU A 413 -29.09 2.65 5.82
N LEU A 414 -28.30 2.78 4.76
CA LEU A 414 -28.78 3.04 3.40
C LEU A 414 -29.13 1.77 2.62
N LEU A 415 -28.69 0.60 3.06
CA LEU A 415 -28.99 -0.70 2.46
C LEU A 415 -30.48 -0.87 2.08
N PRO A 416 -31.48 -0.68 2.98
CA PRO A 416 -32.88 -0.85 2.62
C PRO A 416 -33.35 0.12 1.52
N LYS A 417 -32.79 1.34 1.49
CA LYS A 417 -33.08 2.31 0.42
C LYS A 417 -32.50 1.81 -0.91
N PHE A 418 -31.25 1.34 -0.93
CA PHE A 418 -30.60 0.84 -2.15
C PHE A 418 -31.28 -0.42 -2.69
N SER A 419 -31.65 -1.36 -1.82
CA SER A 419 -32.40 -2.58 -2.20
C SER A 419 -33.76 -2.26 -2.85
N SER A 420 -34.40 -1.15 -2.48
CA SER A 420 -35.68 -0.74 -3.08
C SER A 420 -35.54 -0.16 -4.50
N ILE A 421 -34.33 0.25 -4.89
CA ILE A 421 -34.10 0.92 -6.18
C ILE A 421 -33.79 -0.09 -7.28
N ASP A 422 -32.84 -0.99 -7.04
CA ASP A 422 -32.38 -1.98 -8.01
C ASP A 422 -31.74 -3.18 -7.31
N ASN A 423 -32.06 -4.39 -7.78
CA ASN A 423 -31.43 -5.63 -7.32
C ASN A 423 -29.91 -5.65 -7.59
N GLN A 424 -29.45 -4.97 -8.65
CA GLN A 424 -28.02 -4.86 -8.97
C GLN A 424 -27.27 -4.03 -7.92
N LEU A 425 -27.89 -2.94 -7.44
CA LEU A 425 -27.33 -2.12 -6.37
C LEU A 425 -27.31 -2.84 -5.04
N GLU A 426 -28.33 -3.68 -4.77
CA GLU A 426 -28.32 -4.56 -3.59
C GLU A 426 -27.07 -5.45 -3.59
N GLN A 427 -26.77 -6.13 -4.71
CA GLN A 427 -25.56 -6.95 -4.84
C GLN A 427 -24.27 -6.15 -4.63
N SER A 428 -24.14 -4.99 -5.29
CA SER A 428 -22.97 -4.12 -5.13
C SER A 428 -22.81 -3.62 -3.69
N THR A 429 -23.91 -3.41 -2.96
CA THR A 429 -23.88 -3.00 -1.55
C THR A 429 -23.32 -4.10 -0.66
N TYR A 430 -23.76 -5.35 -0.83
CA TYR A 430 -23.22 -6.49 -0.07
C TYR A 430 -21.73 -6.72 -0.36
N LEU A 431 -21.31 -6.67 -1.63
CA LEU A 431 -19.90 -6.76 -2.01
C LEU A 431 -19.05 -5.65 -1.37
N THR A 432 -19.58 -4.44 -1.31
CA THR A 432 -18.93 -3.27 -0.68
C THR A 432 -18.81 -3.43 0.83
N LEU A 433 -19.87 -3.89 1.51
CA LEU A 433 -19.86 -4.15 2.95
C LEU A 433 -18.79 -5.17 3.32
N GLY A 434 -18.71 -6.28 2.57
CA GLY A 434 -17.66 -7.28 2.74
C GLY A 434 -16.25 -6.68 2.63
N ALA A 435 -16.00 -5.88 1.59
CA ALA A 435 -14.69 -5.26 1.36
C ALA A 435 -14.29 -4.28 2.47
N ILE A 436 -15.24 -3.48 2.97
CA ILE A 436 -15.01 -2.53 4.07
C ILE A 436 -14.68 -3.28 5.37
N VAL A 437 -15.46 -4.32 5.69
CA VAL A 437 -15.27 -5.13 6.90
C VAL A 437 -13.88 -5.78 6.89
N ASN A 438 -13.46 -6.37 5.76
CA ASN A 438 -12.12 -6.95 5.61
C ASN A 438 -11.02 -5.94 5.99
N ARG A 439 -11.09 -4.72 5.43
CA ARG A 439 -10.08 -3.68 5.70
C ARG A 439 -10.14 -3.13 7.13
N LEU A 440 -11.32 -3.04 7.74
CA LEU A 440 -11.44 -2.63 9.15
C LEU A 440 -10.79 -3.66 10.09
N PHE A 441 -10.94 -4.95 9.78
CA PHE A 441 -10.27 -6.03 10.50
C PHE A 441 -8.75 -5.99 10.30
N ASP A 442 -8.27 -5.80 9.07
CA ASP A 442 -6.84 -5.62 8.80
C ASP A 442 -6.22 -4.45 9.60
N LEU A 443 -7.01 -3.41 9.89
CA LEU A 443 -6.62 -2.25 10.72
C LEU A 443 -6.76 -2.49 12.23
N ASN A 444 -7.06 -3.72 12.67
CA ASN A 444 -7.29 -4.11 14.07
C ASN A 444 -8.38 -3.30 14.79
N LYS A 445 -9.37 -2.78 14.06
CA LYS A 445 -10.50 -2.05 14.65
C LYS A 445 -11.64 -3.01 14.96
N LYS A 446 -11.87 -3.27 16.25
CA LYS A 446 -13.11 -3.89 16.72
C LYS A 446 -14.16 -2.79 16.91
N SER A 447 -15.24 -2.83 16.14
CA SER A 447 -16.31 -1.83 16.21
C SER A 447 -17.68 -2.47 16.27
N SER A 448 -18.63 -1.78 16.91
CA SER A 448 -20.05 -2.16 16.96
C SER A 448 -20.68 -2.25 15.56
N ALA A 449 -20.13 -1.53 14.58
CA ALA A 449 -20.56 -1.60 13.19
C ALA A 449 -20.31 -2.98 12.56
N ILE A 450 -19.23 -3.67 12.96
CA ILE A 450 -18.95 -5.05 12.52
C ILE A 450 -20.00 -6.02 13.08
N GLU A 451 -20.44 -5.84 14.33
CA GLU A 451 -21.50 -6.66 14.94
C GLU A 451 -22.86 -6.43 14.24
N LYS A 452 -23.16 -5.20 13.82
CA LYS A 452 -24.34 -4.92 12.98
C LYS A 452 -24.24 -5.64 11.62
N TYR A 453 -23.05 -5.74 11.04
CA TYR A 453 -22.83 -6.50 9.81
C TYR A 453 -23.01 -8.02 10.03
N THR A 454 -22.52 -8.60 11.13
CA THR A 454 -22.72 -10.04 11.40
C THR A 454 -24.19 -10.38 11.58
N THR A 455 -24.93 -9.56 12.33
CA THR A 455 -26.38 -9.74 12.51
C THR A 455 -27.13 -9.62 11.16
N LEU A 456 -26.71 -8.72 10.27
CA LEU A 456 -27.25 -8.64 8.91
C LEU A 456 -27.05 -9.94 8.12
N LEU A 457 -25.85 -10.53 8.13
CA LEU A 457 -25.56 -11.77 7.40
C LEU A 457 -26.46 -12.93 7.86
N HIS A 458 -26.70 -13.07 9.17
CA HIS A 458 -27.57 -14.11 9.71
C HIS A 458 -29.04 -13.89 9.33
N ASN A 459 -29.52 -12.64 9.38
CA ASN A 459 -30.92 -12.29 9.11
C ASN A 459 -31.27 -12.25 7.61
N THR A 460 -30.27 -12.17 6.73
CA THR A 460 -30.48 -12.08 5.27
C THR A 460 -31.03 -13.40 4.72
N LYS A 461 -32.22 -13.34 4.11
CA LYS A 461 -32.88 -14.50 3.48
C LYS A 461 -32.21 -14.94 2.17
N LYS A 462 -31.78 -13.98 1.35
CA LYS A 462 -31.11 -14.24 0.05
C LYS A 462 -29.66 -14.67 0.30
N LYS A 463 -29.41 -15.98 0.43
CA LYS A 463 -28.08 -16.52 0.73
C LYS A 463 -27.01 -16.22 -0.33
N SER A 464 -27.38 -16.04 -1.60
CA SER A 464 -26.45 -15.61 -2.65
C SER A 464 -25.75 -14.29 -2.31
N LEU A 465 -26.46 -13.31 -1.75
CA LEU A 465 -25.89 -12.02 -1.33
C LEU A 465 -24.91 -12.18 -0.17
N VAL A 466 -25.21 -13.10 0.76
CA VAL A 466 -24.34 -13.41 1.90
C VAL A 466 -23.00 -13.95 1.40
N TYR A 467 -23.00 -14.94 0.50
CA TYR A 467 -21.74 -15.52 -0.01
C TYR A 467 -20.92 -14.55 -0.85
N LEU A 468 -21.58 -13.69 -1.65
CA LEU A 468 -20.90 -12.59 -2.36
C LEU A 468 -20.22 -11.63 -1.37
N SER A 469 -20.92 -11.24 -0.30
CA SER A 469 -20.36 -10.40 0.77
C SER A 469 -19.16 -11.07 1.44
N LEU A 470 -19.26 -12.37 1.74
CA LEU A 470 -18.20 -13.14 2.39
C LEU A 470 -16.96 -13.31 1.52
N TYR A 471 -17.12 -13.40 0.19
CA TYR A 471 -15.99 -13.42 -0.75
C TYR A 471 -15.08 -12.20 -0.58
N ASN A 472 -15.66 -11.00 -0.38
CA ASN A 472 -14.88 -9.79 -0.16
C ASN A 472 -14.46 -9.60 1.31
N ALA A 473 -15.22 -10.13 2.27
CA ALA A 473 -14.89 -10.10 3.69
C ALA A 473 -13.64 -10.92 4.01
N LYS A 474 -13.52 -12.14 3.49
CA LYS A 474 -12.34 -13.01 3.66
C LYS A 474 -11.93 -13.25 5.11
N LEU A 475 -12.91 -13.33 6.02
CA LEU A 475 -12.68 -13.50 7.45
C LEU A 475 -13.08 -14.90 7.90
N GLU A 476 -12.13 -15.59 8.52
CA GLU A 476 -12.27 -16.94 9.10
C GLU A 476 -13.42 -17.03 10.12
N LEU A 477 -13.72 -15.93 10.81
CA LEU A 477 -14.86 -15.82 11.74
C LEU A 477 -16.20 -16.27 11.10
N TYR A 478 -16.33 -16.16 9.78
CA TYR A 478 -17.55 -16.48 9.04
C TYR A 478 -17.49 -17.83 8.31
N GLU A 479 -16.45 -18.65 8.52
CA GLU A 479 -16.33 -19.99 7.91
C GLU A 479 -17.56 -20.86 8.18
N SER A 480 -18.12 -20.82 9.40
CA SER A 480 -19.29 -21.62 9.79
C SER A 480 -20.53 -21.37 8.92
N ILE A 481 -20.74 -20.12 8.46
CA ILE A 481 -21.86 -19.75 7.58
C ILE A 481 -21.72 -20.42 6.21
N ILE A 482 -20.48 -20.59 5.74
CA ILE A 482 -20.14 -21.20 4.45
C ILE A 482 -20.26 -22.72 4.56
N VAL A 483 -19.72 -23.32 5.62
CA VAL A 483 -19.71 -24.78 5.85
C VAL A 483 -21.10 -25.38 5.84
N ASP A 484 -22.09 -24.72 6.45
CA ASP A 484 -23.47 -25.20 6.49
C ASP A 484 -24.12 -25.34 5.11
N GLU A 485 -23.75 -24.48 4.16
CA GLU A 485 -24.25 -24.55 2.78
C GLU A 485 -23.50 -25.60 1.96
N ILE A 486 -22.18 -25.64 2.08
CA ILE A 486 -21.33 -26.63 1.38
C ILE A 486 -21.70 -28.05 1.81
N ARG A 487 -22.07 -28.27 3.09
CA ARG A 487 -22.51 -29.58 3.59
C ARG A 487 -23.77 -30.08 2.90
N ARG A 488 -24.71 -29.20 2.59
CA ARG A 488 -26.00 -29.54 1.95
C ARG A 488 -25.88 -29.60 0.44
N CYS A 489 -25.25 -28.59 -0.16
CA CYS A 489 -25.05 -28.44 -1.60
C CYS A 489 -26.31 -28.75 -2.44
N ASN A 490 -27.50 -28.36 -1.96
CA ASN A 490 -28.77 -28.65 -2.63
C ASN A 490 -28.95 -27.86 -3.93
N ASN A 491 -28.43 -26.63 -3.96
CA ASN A 491 -28.45 -25.76 -5.13
C ASN A 491 -27.02 -25.56 -5.62
N THR A 492 -26.74 -26.03 -6.83
CA THR A 492 -25.41 -25.97 -7.46
C THR A 492 -24.83 -24.56 -7.46
N ASN A 493 -25.62 -23.53 -7.80
CA ASN A 493 -25.13 -22.16 -7.89
C ASN A 493 -24.80 -21.58 -6.51
N LEU A 494 -25.62 -21.86 -5.49
CA LEU A 494 -25.35 -21.41 -4.13
C LEU A 494 -24.13 -22.12 -3.53
N CYS A 495 -24.02 -23.43 -3.77
CA CYS A 495 -22.88 -24.23 -3.35
C CYS A 495 -21.59 -23.74 -4.02
N TRP A 496 -21.64 -23.44 -5.31
CA TRP A 496 -20.51 -22.85 -6.05
C TRP A 496 -20.13 -21.47 -5.49
N LEU A 497 -21.09 -20.58 -5.22
CA LEU A 497 -20.81 -19.26 -4.62
C LEU A 497 -20.16 -19.38 -3.23
N ALA A 498 -20.65 -20.30 -2.39
CA ALA A 498 -20.09 -20.57 -1.07
C ALA A 498 -18.64 -21.11 -1.16
N LEU A 499 -18.39 -22.06 -2.06
CA LEU A 499 -17.05 -22.59 -2.32
C LEU A 499 -16.12 -21.52 -2.90
N ASN A 500 -16.62 -20.70 -3.82
CA ASN A 500 -15.85 -19.62 -4.42
C ASN A 500 -15.44 -18.59 -3.35
N ALA A 501 -16.33 -18.24 -2.40
CA ALA A 501 -15.98 -17.41 -1.26
C ALA A 501 -14.86 -18.04 -0.41
N LEU A 502 -14.90 -19.35 -0.18
CA LEU A 502 -13.89 -20.09 0.58
C LEU A 502 -12.49 -20.06 -0.09
N THR A 503 -12.41 -19.89 -1.41
CA THR A 503 -11.11 -19.76 -2.13
C THR A 503 -10.27 -18.57 -1.69
N GLN A 504 -10.90 -17.58 -1.07
CA GLN A 504 -10.26 -16.34 -0.62
C GLN A 504 -9.72 -16.41 0.81
N TYR A 505 -10.04 -17.48 1.54
CA TYR A 505 -9.65 -17.68 2.94
C TYR A 505 -8.26 -18.33 3.01
N ASN A 506 -7.57 -18.17 4.13
CA ASN A 506 -6.27 -18.83 4.33
C ASN A 506 -6.47 -20.34 4.51
N PRO A 507 -5.94 -21.20 3.60
CA PRO A 507 -6.14 -22.65 3.66
C PRO A 507 -5.48 -23.31 4.87
N GLU A 508 -4.46 -22.70 5.47
CA GLU A 508 -3.79 -23.26 6.67
C GLU A 508 -4.70 -23.28 7.90
N GLN A 509 -5.74 -22.44 7.91
CA GLN A 509 -6.63 -22.26 9.05
C GLN A 509 -7.98 -22.98 8.89
N PHE A 510 -8.16 -23.75 7.81
CA PHE A 510 -9.39 -24.49 7.59
C PHE A 510 -9.65 -25.50 8.71
N SER A 511 -10.90 -25.54 9.18
CA SER A 511 -11.31 -26.56 10.14
C SER A 511 -11.22 -27.96 9.52
N LYS A 512 -10.94 -28.97 10.35
CA LYS A 512 -10.90 -30.38 9.90
C LYS A 512 -12.22 -30.80 9.24
N GLU A 513 -13.33 -30.29 9.76
CA GLU A 513 -14.66 -30.50 9.21
C GLU A 513 -14.78 -29.99 7.76
N THR A 514 -14.28 -28.79 7.48
CA THR A 514 -14.26 -28.23 6.13
C THR A 514 -13.47 -29.13 5.17
N ILE A 515 -12.29 -29.60 5.58
CA ILE A 515 -11.45 -30.49 4.78
C ILE A 515 -12.17 -31.81 4.46
N ASP A 516 -12.84 -32.42 5.46
CA ASP A 516 -13.59 -33.66 5.27
C ASP A 516 -14.79 -33.46 4.32
N ILE A 517 -15.46 -32.31 4.40
CA ILE A 517 -16.54 -31.95 3.47
C ILE A 517 -16.02 -31.78 2.05
N LEU A 518 -14.90 -31.07 1.85
CA LEU A 518 -14.27 -30.89 0.55
C LEU A 518 -13.85 -32.23 -0.08
N ARG A 519 -13.23 -33.12 0.72
CA ARG A 519 -12.85 -34.47 0.28
C ARG A 519 -14.07 -35.26 -0.20
N SER A 520 -15.16 -35.20 0.58
CA SER A 520 -16.37 -35.95 0.27
C SER A 520 -17.15 -35.39 -0.93
N ILE A 521 -17.04 -34.08 -1.23
CA ILE A 521 -17.58 -33.49 -2.48
C ILE A 521 -16.74 -33.92 -3.68
N TYR A 522 -15.43 -33.77 -3.59
CA TYR A 522 -14.51 -34.03 -4.71
C TYR A 522 -14.61 -35.50 -5.21
N HIS A 523 -14.65 -36.45 -4.27
CA HIS A 523 -14.71 -37.89 -4.57
C HIS A 523 -16.14 -38.43 -4.76
N GLU A 524 -17.18 -37.60 -4.67
CA GLU A 524 -18.58 -38.02 -4.78
C GLU A 524 -18.91 -39.25 -3.90
N GLN A 525 -18.58 -39.17 -2.61
CA GLN A 525 -18.80 -40.29 -1.67
C GLN A 525 -20.26 -40.76 -1.65
N ALA A 526 -20.46 -42.07 -1.46
CA ALA A 526 -21.77 -42.71 -1.51
C ALA A 526 -22.80 -42.04 -0.59
N GLY A 527 -23.98 -41.71 -1.12
CA GLY A 527 -25.06 -41.01 -0.41
C GLY A 527 -25.14 -39.50 -0.69
N ARG A 528 -24.22 -38.93 -1.48
CA ARG A 528 -24.30 -37.54 -1.96
C ARG A 528 -24.86 -37.44 -3.39
N PRO A 529 -25.54 -36.33 -3.72
CA PRO A 529 -25.92 -36.04 -5.10
C PRO A 529 -24.66 -35.88 -5.96
N LYS A 530 -24.72 -36.33 -7.22
CA LYS A 530 -23.66 -36.04 -8.19
C LYS A 530 -23.53 -34.52 -8.35
N THR A 531 -22.30 -34.01 -8.31
CA THR A 531 -22.03 -32.58 -8.32
C THR A 531 -21.44 -32.15 -9.65
N ASN A 532 -21.63 -30.86 -9.98
CA ASN A 532 -21.09 -30.30 -11.22
C ASN A 532 -19.56 -30.30 -11.25
N LEU A 533 -19.01 -30.38 -12.45
CA LEU A 533 -17.56 -30.39 -12.69
C LEU A 533 -16.83 -29.20 -12.07
N GLN A 534 -17.41 -28.00 -12.14
CA GLN A 534 -16.84 -26.77 -11.56
C GLN A 534 -16.72 -26.86 -10.04
N ILE A 535 -17.71 -27.45 -9.36
CA ILE A 535 -17.70 -27.63 -7.91
C ILE A 535 -16.56 -28.57 -7.51
N ARG A 536 -16.42 -29.70 -8.22
CA ARG A 536 -15.34 -30.66 -7.98
C ARG A 536 -13.97 -30.05 -8.27
N GLN A 537 -13.83 -29.29 -9.35
CA GLN A 537 -12.61 -28.56 -9.66
C GLN A 537 -12.20 -27.63 -8.50
N LEU A 538 -13.12 -26.80 -7.99
CA LEU A 538 -12.85 -25.90 -6.87
C LEU A 538 -12.46 -26.66 -5.60
N CYS A 539 -13.16 -27.76 -5.26
CA CYS A 539 -12.78 -28.57 -4.11
C CYS A 539 -11.38 -29.17 -4.25
N GLY A 540 -11.02 -29.67 -5.44
CA GLY A 540 -9.68 -30.18 -5.72
C GLY A 540 -8.60 -29.10 -5.59
N GLN A 541 -8.87 -27.89 -6.10
CA GLN A 541 -7.99 -26.74 -5.92
C GLN A 541 -7.81 -26.36 -4.45
N LEU A 542 -8.90 -26.33 -3.66
CA LEU A 542 -8.85 -26.00 -2.24
C LEU A 542 -8.07 -27.03 -1.43
N LEU A 543 -8.29 -28.33 -1.68
CA LEU A 543 -7.58 -29.42 -1.00
C LEU A 543 -6.07 -29.36 -1.21
N LEU A 544 -5.61 -29.07 -2.45
CA LEU A 544 -4.18 -28.95 -2.75
C LEU A 544 -3.53 -27.70 -2.13
N ARG A 545 -4.31 -26.68 -1.78
CA ARG A 545 -3.81 -25.48 -1.08
C ARG A 545 -3.66 -25.69 0.43
N THR A 546 -4.26 -26.74 1.00
CA THR A 546 -4.07 -27.12 2.42
C THR A 546 -2.81 -27.99 2.61
N ASP A 547 -2.36 -28.20 3.84
CA ASP A 547 -1.31 -29.19 4.12
C ASP A 547 -1.84 -30.62 3.91
N ILE A 548 -1.79 -31.06 2.65
CA ILE A 548 -2.38 -32.31 2.22
C ILE A 548 -1.60 -33.52 2.75
N SER A 549 -2.32 -34.52 3.25
CA SER A 549 -1.74 -35.79 3.68
C SER A 549 -1.27 -36.61 2.46
N ILE A 550 -0.29 -37.50 2.64
CA ILE A 550 0.19 -38.37 1.56
C ILE A 550 -0.96 -39.26 1.02
N GLY A 551 -1.82 -39.77 1.90
CA GLY A 551 -2.97 -40.60 1.49
C GLY A 551 -3.99 -39.82 0.66
N ASP A 552 -4.30 -38.58 1.04
CA ASP A 552 -5.18 -37.71 0.27
C ASP A 552 -4.57 -37.34 -1.08
N LEU A 553 -3.26 -37.06 -1.11
CA LEU A 553 -2.55 -36.77 -2.35
C LEU A 553 -2.55 -37.98 -3.30
N VAL A 554 -2.38 -39.20 -2.78
CA VAL A 554 -2.52 -40.44 -3.58
C VAL A 554 -3.92 -40.55 -4.16
N ASN A 555 -4.97 -40.31 -3.36
CA ASN A 555 -6.36 -40.35 -3.84
C ASN A 555 -6.63 -39.30 -4.93
N LEU A 556 -6.07 -38.09 -4.78
CA LEU A 556 -6.17 -37.05 -5.82
C LEU A 556 -5.45 -37.47 -7.10
N ILE A 557 -4.23 -38.00 -7.03
CA ILE A 557 -3.49 -38.46 -8.21
C ILE A 557 -4.23 -39.61 -8.90
N LEU A 558 -4.71 -40.61 -8.16
CA LEU A 558 -5.50 -41.71 -8.72
C LEU A 558 -6.78 -41.20 -9.39
N SER A 559 -7.48 -40.24 -8.79
CA SER A 559 -8.66 -39.62 -9.40
C SER A 559 -8.33 -38.80 -10.65
N ALA A 560 -7.13 -38.22 -10.71
CA ALA A 560 -6.65 -37.48 -11.87
C ALA A 560 -6.28 -38.42 -13.02
N LEU A 561 -5.80 -39.62 -12.72
CA LEU A 561 -5.50 -40.67 -13.70
C LEU A 561 -6.74 -41.44 -14.17
N ASP A 562 -7.85 -41.35 -13.43
CA ASP A 562 -9.11 -41.97 -13.83
C ASP A 562 -9.66 -41.36 -15.13
N LYS A 563 -9.94 -42.24 -16.09
CA LYS A 563 -10.40 -41.89 -17.43
C LYS A 563 -11.92 -41.64 -17.49
N THR A 564 -12.67 -41.80 -16.39
CA THR A 564 -14.12 -41.52 -16.36
C THR A 564 -14.45 -40.07 -16.71
N ASN A 565 -13.58 -39.12 -16.34
CA ASN A 565 -13.75 -37.72 -16.67
C ASN A 565 -12.44 -37.08 -17.15
N HIS A 566 -12.15 -37.25 -18.43
CA HIS A 566 -10.88 -36.83 -19.00
C HIS A 566 -10.55 -35.35 -18.82
N GLN A 567 -11.54 -34.45 -18.82
CA GLN A 567 -11.31 -33.01 -18.68
C GLN A 567 -10.96 -32.62 -17.24
N LEU A 568 -11.64 -33.19 -16.24
CA LEU A 568 -11.31 -32.96 -14.83
C LEU A 568 -9.99 -33.63 -14.46
N GLY A 569 -9.74 -34.85 -14.95
CA GLY A 569 -8.49 -35.57 -14.70
C GLY A 569 -7.27 -34.83 -15.26
N LEU A 570 -7.35 -34.36 -16.51
CA LEU A 570 -6.30 -33.54 -17.13
C LEU A 570 -6.09 -32.22 -16.35
N TYR A 571 -7.17 -31.54 -15.99
CA TYR A 571 -7.10 -30.31 -15.19
C TYR A 571 -6.37 -30.54 -13.86
N MET A 572 -6.76 -31.57 -13.11
CA MET A 572 -6.16 -31.90 -11.81
C MET A 572 -4.70 -32.32 -11.94
N TRP A 573 -4.36 -33.08 -12.99
CA TRP A 573 -2.96 -33.41 -13.27
C TRP A 573 -2.10 -32.16 -13.55
N ARG A 574 -2.62 -31.23 -14.36
CA ARG A 574 -1.95 -29.94 -14.66
C ARG A 574 -1.82 -29.06 -13.42
N LEU A 575 -2.83 -29.06 -12.58
CA LEU A 575 -2.83 -28.37 -11.30
C LEU A 575 -1.75 -28.91 -10.35
N ILE A 576 -1.72 -30.23 -10.14
CA ILE A 576 -0.75 -30.89 -9.25
C ILE A 576 0.68 -30.65 -9.74
N SER A 577 0.93 -30.85 -11.04
CA SER A 577 2.26 -30.65 -11.62
C SER A 577 2.73 -29.20 -11.51
N THR A 578 1.89 -28.23 -11.85
CA THR A 578 2.22 -26.79 -11.73
C THR A 578 2.43 -26.37 -10.28
N MET A 579 1.63 -26.87 -9.34
CA MET A 579 1.82 -26.57 -7.92
C MET A 579 3.13 -27.17 -7.40
N ALA A 580 3.48 -28.39 -7.81
CA ALA A 580 4.73 -29.04 -7.44
C ALA A 580 5.98 -28.31 -7.97
N GLU A 581 5.91 -27.65 -9.13
CA GLU A 581 7.01 -26.82 -9.64
C GLU A 581 7.31 -25.60 -8.76
N ASN A 582 6.32 -25.12 -7.99
CA ASN A 582 6.43 -23.91 -7.18
C ASN A 582 6.56 -24.19 -5.67
N ASP A 583 6.18 -25.40 -5.21
CA ASP A 583 6.23 -25.82 -3.81
C ASP A 583 7.14 -27.04 -3.64
N GLU A 584 8.28 -26.82 -2.97
CA GLU A 584 9.28 -27.87 -2.72
C GLU A 584 8.74 -28.98 -1.80
N LEU A 585 7.87 -28.66 -0.84
CA LEU A 585 7.31 -29.65 0.08
C LEU A 585 6.36 -30.59 -0.67
N LEU A 586 5.48 -30.05 -1.50
CA LEU A 586 4.60 -30.84 -2.35
C LEU A 586 5.41 -31.70 -3.34
N PHE A 587 6.44 -31.14 -3.95
CA PHE A 587 7.34 -31.89 -4.85
C PHE A 587 7.99 -33.09 -4.14
N ARG A 588 8.47 -32.91 -2.91
CA ARG A 588 9.05 -34.01 -2.11
C ARG A 588 8.02 -35.09 -1.78
N LYS A 589 6.79 -34.71 -1.41
CA LYS A 589 5.69 -35.67 -1.16
C LYS A 589 5.36 -36.47 -2.43
N ILE A 590 5.27 -35.81 -3.58
CA ILE A 590 5.02 -36.46 -4.88
C ILE A 590 6.15 -37.41 -5.26
N LYS A 591 7.40 -36.96 -5.11
CA LYS A 591 8.58 -37.80 -5.37
C LYS A 591 8.60 -39.05 -4.49
N TYR A 592 8.26 -38.90 -3.20
CA TYR A 592 8.14 -40.04 -2.29
C TYR A 592 7.06 -41.05 -2.72
N ILE A 593 5.93 -40.57 -3.24
CA ILE A 593 4.85 -41.44 -3.76
C ILE A 593 5.34 -42.27 -4.94
N PHE A 594 6.08 -41.66 -5.87
CA PHE A 594 6.59 -42.35 -7.06
C PHE A 594 7.80 -43.26 -6.76
N ASP A 595 8.79 -42.76 -6.02
CA ASP A 595 9.97 -43.55 -5.64
C ASP A 595 9.59 -44.73 -4.72
N GLY A 596 8.56 -44.55 -3.89
CA GLY A 596 8.02 -45.57 -2.99
C GLY A 596 7.11 -46.60 -3.66
N GLY A 597 6.81 -46.47 -4.96
CA GLY A 597 5.97 -47.41 -5.71
C GLY A 597 4.51 -47.47 -5.23
N LEU A 598 4.00 -46.38 -4.64
CA LEU A 598 2.60 -46.32 -4.19
C LEU A 598 1.60 -46.18 -5.35
N ILE A 599 2.07 -45.67 -6.50
CA ILE A 599 1.30 -45.51 -7.73
C ILE A 599 2.18 -45.86 -8.93
N ASP A 600 1.71 -46.79 -9.77
CA ASP A 600 2.35 -47.09 -11.06
C ASP A 600 1.81 -46.17 -12.15
N ILE A 601 2.64 -45.26 -12.65
CA ILE A 601 2.31 -44.41 -13.79
C ILE A 601 2.79 -45.07 -15.09
N THR A 602 1.87 -45.23 -16.04
CA THR A 602 2.17 -45.70 -17.39
C THR A 602 1.98 -44.58 -18.41
N TYR A 603 2.57 -44.74 -19.61
CA TYR A 603 2.33 -43.79 -20.70
C TYR A 603 0.85 -43.72 -21.09
N ASP A 604 0.09 -44.81 -20.95
CA ASP A 604 -1.35 -44.83 -21.22
C ASP A 604 -2.16 -44.06 -20.16
N SER A 605 -1.71 -44.06 -18.89
CA SER A 605 -2.37 -43.27 -17.84
C SER A 605 -2.12 -41.76 -18.01
N LEU A 606 -0.98 -41.37 -18.60
CA LEU A 606 -0.66 -39.96 -18.90
C LEU A 606 -1.17 -39.48 -20.27
N ALA A 607 -1.66 -40.40 -21.11
CA ALA A 607 -2.25 -40.09 -22.40
C ALA A 607 -3.67 -39.51 -22.24
N TYR A 608 -3.75 -38.24 -21.82
CA TYR A 608 -5.01 -37.54 -21.64
C TYR A 608 -5.63 -37.09 -22.97
N LYS A 609 -6.92 -37.38 -23.15
CA LYS A 609 -7.77 -36.78 -24.17
C LYS A 609 -8.52 -35.59 -23.57
N GLY A 610 -8.18 -34.36 -23.91
CA GLY A 610 -8.87 -33.20 -23.34
C GLY A 610 -8.20 -31.88 -23.71
N GLN A 611 -8.82 -30.77 -23.34
CA GLN A 611 -8.35 -29.41 -23.63
C GLN A 611 -8.24 -28.53 -22.37
N SER A 612 -8.72 -28.99 -21.21
CA SER A 612 -8.50 -28.30 -19.94
C SER A 612 -7.01 -28.07 -19.65
N ASP A 613 -6.71 -26.96 -19.02
CA ASP A 613 -5.33 -26.55 -18.73
C ASP A 613 -5.25 -25.80 -17.40
N PHE A 614 -4.07 -25.85 -16.79
CA PHE A 614 -3.74 -25.04 -15.62
C PHE A 614 -2.24 -24.79 -15.63
N TYR A 615 -1.84 -23.53 -15.53
CA TYR A 615 -0.43 -23.18 -15.42
C TYR A 615 -0.24 -21.82 -14.76
N ARG A 616 0.96 -21.63 -14.22
CA ARG A 616 1.38 -20.42 -13.53
C ARG A 616 2.78 -20.04 -14.02
N ARG A 617 2.96 -18.77 -14.41
CA ARG A 617 4.26 -18.27 -14.90
C ARG A 617 4.59 -16.90 -14.33
N PRO A 618 5.88 -16.57 -14.19
CA PRO A 618 6.28 -15.24 -13.79
C PRO A 618 6.00 -14.24 -14.91
N PHE A 619 5.27 -13.19 -14.57
CA PHE A 619 5.07 -12.03 -15.42
C PHE A 619 6.26 -11.07 -15.35
N LEU A 620 6.75 -10.82 -14.13
CA LEU A 620 7.91 -9.98 -13.85
C LEU A 620 8.58 -10.47 -12.57
N LYS A 621 9.92 -10.62 -12.58
CA LYS A 621 10.71 -10.90 -11.38
C LYS A 621 11.62 -9.71 -11.08
N THR A 622 11.51 -9.13 -9.90
CA THR A 622 12.34 -8.02 -9.42
C THR A 622 13.07 -8.40 -8.12
N PHE A 623 13.88 -7.51 -7.54
CA PHE A 623 14.48 -7.73 -6.23
C PHE A 623 13.43 -7.55 -5.13
N GLY A 624 13.03 -8.64 -4.47
CA GLY A 624 12.12 -8.65 -3.32
C GLY A 624 10.67 -9.08 -3.61
N PHE A 625 10.18 -8.96 -4.84
CA PHE A 625 8.87 -9.44 -5.24
C PHE A 625 8.84 -10.04 -6.65
N GLY A 626 7.82 -10.85 -6.92
CA GLY A 626 7.51 -11.37 -8.25
C GLY A 626 6.03 -11.17 -8.56
N ILE A 627 5.75 -10.74 -9.78
CA ILE A 627 4.40 -10.73 -10.35
C ILE A 627 4.24 -12.02 -11.13
N TYR A 628 3.16 -12.74 -10.90
CA TYR A 628 2.84 -14.00 -11.56
C TYR A 628 1.46 -13.90 -12.20
N TYR A 629 1.30 -14.55 -13.36
CA TYR A 629 0.00 -14.78 -13.93
C TYR A 629 -0.33 -16.27 -13.86
N THR A 630 -1.60 -16.58 -13.58
CA THR A 630 -2.13 -17.93 -13.50
C THR A 630 -3.33 -18.02 -14.42
N ILE A 631 -3.41 -19.10 -15.19
CA ILE A 631 -4.57 -19.39 -16.04
C ILE A 631 -5.10 -20.76 -15.65
N SER A 632 -6.39 -20.81 -15.39
CA SER A 632 -7.15 -22.01 -15.06
C SER A 632 -8.26 -22.17 -16.07
N GLN A 633 -8.31 -23.29 -16.78
CA GLN A 633 -9.29 -23.53 -17.83
C GLN A 633 -9.89 -24.92 -17.71
N LEU A 634 -11.20 -24.94 -17.50
CA LEU A 634 -12.00 -26.16 -17.50
C LEU A 634 -12.87 -26.19 -18.77
N MET A 635 -12.64 -27.22 -19.58
CA MET A 635 -13.42 -27.49 -20.77
C MET A 635 -14.50 -28.53 -20.48
N SER A 636 -15.60 -28.44 -21.21
CA SER A 636 -16.63 -29.47 -21.29
C SER A 636 -16.10 -30.71 -22.02
N ARG A 637 -16.86 -31.81 -21.97
CA ARG A 637 -16.52 -33.04 -22.72
C ARG A 637 -16.39 -32.81 -24.22
N LEU A 638 -17.15 -31.87 -24.78
CA LEU A 638 -17.17 -31.53 -26.20
C LEU A 638 -16.16 -30.43 -26.58
N GLY A 639 -15.34 -29.95 -25.62
CA GLY A 639 -14.31 -28.94 -25.87
C GLY A 639 -14.78 -27.49 -25.76
N ALA A 640 -16.08 -27.24 -25.53
CA ALA A 640 -16.56 -25.89 -25.21
C ALA A 640 -16.09 -25.44 -23.82
N LEU A 641 -15.83 -24.14 -23.66
CA LEU A 641 -15.41 -23.55 -22.39
C LEU A 641 -16.51 -23.65 -21.33
N ARG A 642 -16.17 -24.15 -20.13
CA ARG A 642 -17.03 -24.07 -18.93
C ARG A 642 -16.58 -23.01 -17.95
N GLU A 643 -15.28 -23.00 -17.64
CA GLU A 643 -14.69 -22.05 -16.70
C GLU A 643 -13.32 -21.62 -17.20
N SER A 644 -13.05 -20.32 -17.25
CA SER A 644 -11.71 -19.78 -17.49
C SER A 644 -11.44 -18.68 -16.48
N ASP A 645 -10.39 -18.81 -15.69
CA ASP A 645 -9.92 -17.79 -14.76
C ASP A 645 -8.49 -17.38 -15.14
N PHE A 646 -8.29 -16.09 -15.33
CA PHE A 646 -6.98 -15.44 -15.44
C PHE A 646 -6.76 -14.66 -14.15
N ASP A 647 -5.67 -14.93 -13.44
CA ASP A 647 -5.29 -14.24 -12.22
C ASP A 647 -3.91 -13.60 -12.38
N LEU A 648 -3.79 -12.32 -12.02
CA LEU A 648 -2.53 -11.60 -11.93
C LEU A 648 -2.28 -11.20 -10.47
N HIS A 649 -1.27 -11.80 -9.84
CA HIS A 649 -0.98 -11.56 -8.44
C HIS A 649 0.49 -11.20 -8.18
N ILE A 650 0.70 -10.38 -7.16
CA ILE A 650 2.02 -10.06 -6.61
C ILE A 650 2.29 -11.01 -5.45
N GLN A 651 3.49 -11.57 -5.40
CA GLN A 651 3.99 -12.34 -4.27
C GLN A 651 5.34 -11.78 -3.83
N GLN A 652 5.49 -11.51 -2.53
CA GLN A 652 6.78 -11.17 -1.92
C GLN A 652 7.60 -12.46 -1.73
N TYR A 653 8.92 -12.44 -1.93
CA TYR A 653 9.72 -13.67 -1.79
C TYR A 653 9.90 -14.11 -0.34
N ASP A 654 10.09 -13.16 0.58
CA ASP A 654 10.39 -13.44 2.00
C ASP A 654 9.13 -13.75 2.83
N LYS A 655 7.93 -13.52 2.30
CA LYS A 655 6.67 -13.69 3.02
C LYS A 655 5.58 -14.20 2.10
N ASP A 656 4.76 -15.13 2.57
CA ASP A 656 3.67 -15.70 1.78
C ASP A 656 2.43 -14.77 1.68
N ASP A 657 2.64 -13.45 1.60
CA ASP A 657 1.58 -12.48 1.34
C ASP A 657 1.33 -12.42 -0.18
N LYS A 658 0.11 -12.78 -0.58
CA LYS A 658 -0.35 -12.82 -1.98
C LYS A 658 -1.37 -11.69 -2.18
N PHE A 659 -1.08 -10.79 -3.11
CA PHE A 659 -1.96 -9.69 -3.45
C PHE A 659 -2.48 -9.83 -4.88
N ASN A 660 -3.78 -10.08 -5.05
CA ASN A 660 -4.40 -10.15 -6.37
C ASN A 660 -4.59 -8.74 -6.94
N LEU A 661 -3.93 -8.44 -8.05
CA LEU A 661 -4.07 -7.17 -8.76
C LEU A 661 -5.33 -7.16 -9.61
N LEU A 662 -5.51 -8.21 -10.41
CA LEU A 662 -6.53 -8.31 -11.42
C LEU A 662 -6.85 -9.76 -11.72
N SER A 663 -8.13 -10.12 -11.69
CA SER A 663 -8.61 -11.39 -12.22
C SER A 663 -9.78 -11.20 -13.17
N PHE A 664 -9.78 -12.03 -14.22
CA PHE A 664 -10.89 -12.20 -15.14
C PHE A 664 -11.37 -13.64 -15.10
N GLY A 665 -12.60 -13.85 -14.68
CA GLY A 665 -13.27 -15.14 -14.73
C GLY A 665 -14.38 -15.11 -15.76
N VAL A 666 -14.44 -16.10 -16.65
CA VAL A 666 -15.56 -16.33 -17.56
C VAL A 666 -16.11 -17.71 -17.26
N SER A 667 -17.40 -17.77 -16.95
CA SER A 667 -18.14 -19.02 -16.79
C SER A 667 -19.20 -19.13 -17.85
N ALA A 668 -19.35 -20.31 -18.43
CA ALA A 668 -20.40 -20.59 -19.40
C ALA A 668 -20.99 -22.00 -19.20
N SER A 669 -22.31 -22.10 -19.34
CA SER A 669 -23.06 -23.35 -19.27
C SER A 669 -23.95 -23.49 -20.50
N GLY A 670 -24.12 -24.70 -21.02
CA GLY A 670 -25.04 -25.00 -22.12
C GLY A 670 -24.55 -24.60 -23.52
N LEU A 671 -23.31 -24.11 -23.67
CA LEU A 671 -22.71 -23.81 -24.98
C LEU A 671 -22.50 -25.09 -25.82
N GLU A 672 -22.35 -26.24 -25.18
CA GLU A 672 -22.07 -27.52 -25.82
C GLU A 672 -23.14 -27.92 -26.86
N ALA A 673 -24.40 -27.59 -26.57
CA ALA A 673 -25.54 -27.90 -27.44
C ALA A 673 -25.53 -27.12 -28.77
N TYR A 674 -24.74 -26.05 -28.88
CA TYR A 674 -24.71 -25.15 -30.04
C TYR A 674 -23.41 -25.19 -30.83
N VAL A 675 -22.34 -25.72 -30.23
CA VAL A 675 -21.00 -25.75 -30.84
C VAL A 675 -20.72 -27.09 -31.55
N SER A 676 -21.55 -28.13 -31.35
CA SER A 676 -21.36 -29.45 -31.99
C SER A 676 -22.47 -29.80 -32.99
N ASP A 677 -22.07 -30.32 -34.15
CA ASP A 677 -22.96 -30.84 -35.22
C ASP A 677 -23.51 -32.25 -34.86
N ASP A 678 -22.85 -32.93 -33.92
CA ASP A 678 -23.30 -34.20 -33.38
C ASP A 678 -24.47 -33.95 -32.43
N GLY A 679 -25.70 -34.01 -32.96
CA GLY A 679 -26.97 -33.91 -32.23
C GLY A 679 -27.22 -34.97 -31.13
N LYS A 680 -26.16 -35.52 -30.52
CA LYS A 680 -26.21 -36.18 -29.21
C LYS A 680 -26.40 -35.10 -28.16
N ALA A 681 -27.65 -34.75 -27.95
CA ALA A 681 -28.11 -34.01 -26.78
C ALA A 681 -27.35 -34.51 -25.54
N SER A 682 -26.77 -33.58 -24.81
CA SER A 682 -26.15 -33.85 -23.52
C SER A 682 -27.08 -34.69 -22.64
N ASP A 683 -26.55 -35.74 -22.00
CA ASP A 683 -27.24 -36.51 -20.94
C ASP A 683 -27.61 -35.65 -19.69
N THR A 684 -27.45 -34.33 -19.77
CA THR A 684 -27.89 -33.34 -18.78
C THR A 684 -28.96 -32.44 -19.44
N PRO A 685 -30.26 -32.78 -19.35
CA PRO A 685 -31.34 -32.07 -20.05
C PRO A 685 -31.66 -30.66 -19.51
N ASP A 686 -31.02 -30.21 -18.44
CA ASP A 686 -31.50 -29.06 -17.63
C ASP A 686 -30.49 -27.89 -17.49
N GLU A 687 -29.36 -27.88 -18.20
CA GLU A 687 -28.43 -26.74 -18.13
C GLU A 687 -28.91 -25.61 -19.06
N ASN A 688 -29.50 -24.56 -18.46
CA ASN A 688 -29.84 -23.33 -19.17
C ASN A 688 -28.58 -22.68 -19.75
N LEU A 689 -28.66 -22.28 -21.02
CA LEU A 689 -27.60 -21.54 -21.70
C LEU A 689 -27.35 -20.21 -20.98
N GLN A 690 -26.18 -20.02 -20.39
CA GLN A 690 -25.84 -18.80 -19.66
C GLN A 690 -24.34 -18.57 -19.69
N ALA A 691 -23.92 -17.30 -19.75
CA ALA A 691 -22.54 -16.91 -19.53
C ALA A 691 -22.42 -15.73 -18.57
N GLU A 692 -21.37 -15.76 -17.76
CA GLU A 692 -21.07 -14.79 -16.72
C GLU A 692 -19.61 -14.34 -16.80
N LEU A 693 -19.40 -13.03 -16.66
CA LEU A 693 -18.10 -12.40 -16.52
C LEU A 693 -17.91 -11.95 -15.07
N ARG A 694 -16.82 -12.39 -14.45
CA ARG A 694 -16.40 -12.00 -13.11
C ARG A 694 -15.10 -11.23 -13.20
N ILE A 695 -15.06 -10.11 -12.48
CA ILE A 695 -13.86 -9.26 -12.43
C ILE A 695 -13.50 -9.10 -10.96
N THR A 696 -12.26 -9.41 -10.63
CA THR A 696 -11.68 -9.07 -9.33
C THR A 696 -10.58 -8.05 -9.57
N LEU A 697 -10.58 -6.97 -8.79
CA LEU A 697 -9.60 -5.91 -8.89
C LEU A 697 -9.09 -5.58 -7.48
N LEU A 698 -7.78 -5.45 -7.28
CA LEU A 698 -7.16 -5.12 -5.99
C LEU A 698 -7.76 -5.92 -4.81
N ASN A 699 -7.79 -7.25 -4.96
CA ASN A 699 -8.38 -8.21 -4.01
C ASN A 699 -9.90 -8.10 -3.77
N MET A 700 -10.64 -7.28 -4.51
CA MET A 700 -12.10 -7.14 -4.40
C MET A 700 -12.80 -7.66 -5.65
N GLN A 701 -13.78 -8.55 -5.47
CA GLN A 701 -14.69 -8.95 -6.53
C GLN A 701 -15.74 -7.86 -6.77
N LEU A 702 -15.86 -7.49 -8.05
CA LEU A 702 -16.93 -6.65 -8.55
C LEU A 702 -18.18 -7.49 -8.79
N ARG A 703 -19.32 -6.80 -8.94
CA ARG A 703 -20.57 -7.45 -9.31
C ARG A 703 -20.39 -8.25 -10.61
N PRO A 704 -20.71 -9.55 -10.63
CA PRO A 704 -20.65 -10.32 -11.86
C PRO A 704 -21.63 -9.80 -12.92
N VAL A 705 -21.20 -9.82 -14.17
CA VAL A 705 -21.99 -9.37 -15.32
C VAL A 705 -22.48 -10.60 -16.08
N ILE A 706 -23.79 -10.76 -16.17
CA ILE A 706 -24.39 -11.81 -17.01
C ILE A 706 -24.31 -11.33 -18.46
N LEU A 707 -23.53 -12.03 -19.29
CA LEU A 707 -23.34 -11.69 -20.70
C LEU A 707 -24.59 -12.06 -21.52
N PHE A 708 -25.16 -13.24 -21.24
CA PHE A 708 -26.43 -13.67 -21.79
C PHE A 708 -27.06 -14.75 -20.90
N SER A 709 -28.37 -14.92 -21.03
CA SER A 709 -29.13 -15.99 -20.41
C SER A 709 -30.24 -16.46 -21.35
N GLY A 710 -30.38 -17.77 -21.48
CA GLY A 710 -31.24 -18.43 -22.45
C GLY A 710 -30.78 -18.25 -23.90
N VAL A 711 -31.43 -18.99 -24.79
CA VAL A 711 -31.16 -18.99 -26.24
C VAL A 711 -31.40 -17.61 -26.86
N THR A 712 -32.50 -16.94 -26.49
CA THR A 712 -32.82 -15.60 -26.98
C THR A 712 -31.77 -14.58 -26.55
N GLY A 713 -31.30 -14.65 -25.29
CA GLY A 713 -30.24 -13.77 -24.80
C GLY A 713 -28.93 -14.02 -25.53
N PHE A 714 -28.58 -15.28 -25.77
CA PHE A 714 -27.38 -15.63 -26.55
C PHE A 714 -27.44 -15.08 -27.97
N MET A 715 -28.51 -15.37 -28.72
CA MET A 715 -28.66 -14.85 -30.09
C MET A 715 -28.66 -13.32 -30.13
N SER A 716 -29.28 -12.66 -29.13
CA SER A 716 -29.22 -11.21 -29.00
C SER A 716 -27.82 -10.69 -28.70
N ALA A 717 -27.02 -11.40 -27.89
CA ALA A 717 -25.66 -11.02 -27.57
C ALA A 717 -24.71 -11.22 -28.76
N VAL A 718 -24.90 -12.27 -29.55
CA VAL A 718 -24.11 -12.51 -30.78
C VAL A 718 -24.40 -11.41 -31.81
N TRP A 719 -25.66 -10.97 -31.97
CA TRP A 719 -26.04 -9.92 -32.92
C TRP A 719 -25.79 -8.50 -32.43
N SER A 720 -25.76 -8.28 -31.11
CA SER A 720 -25.41 -6.99 -30.50
C SER A 720 -23.93 -6.89 -30.11
N ALA A 721 -23.13 -7.92 -30.42
CA ALA A 721 -21.71 -7.96 -30.10
C ALA A 721 -21.02 -6.73 -30.68
N PRO A 722 -20.30 -5.95 -29.86
CA PRO A 722 -19.72 -4.70 -30.30
C PRO A 722 -18.58 -5.01 -31.28
N SER A 723 -18.74 -4.54 -32.51
CA SER A 723 -17.73 -4.65 -33.57
C SER A 723 -16.53 -3.74 -33.33
N GLU A 724 -16.65 -2.76 -32.43
CA GLU A 724 -15.59 -1.85 -32.00
C GLU A 724 -15.42 -1.92 -30.48
N LEU A 725 -14.22 -1.59 -30.00
CA LEU A 725 -13.92 -1.58 -28.57
C LEU A 725 -14.84 -0.63 -27.81
N THR A 726 -15.71 -1.22 -26.99
CA THR A 726 -16.69 -0.49 -26.18
C THR A 726 -16.34 -0.63 -24.72
N SER A 727 -16.23 0.50 -24.01
CA SER A 727 -15.94 0.51 -22.57
C SER A 727 -17.09 -0.07 -21.75
N ALA A 728 -16.80 -1.12 -21.00
CA ALA A 728 -17.71 -1.77 -20.06
C ALA A 728 -17.58 -1.21 -18.65
N PHE A 729 -16.37 -0.79 -18.24
CA PHE A 729 -16.13 -0.27 -16.89
C PHE A 729 -15.08 0.84 -16.90
N LYS A 730 -15.39 1.97 -16.24
CA LYS A 730 -14.49 3.11 -16.06
C LYS A 730 -14.49 3.57 -14.61
N SER A 731 -13.34 3.69 -13.97
CA SER A 731 -13.25 4.28 -12.63
C SER A 731 -11.86 4.77 -12.27
N ASN A 732 -11.78 5.78 -11.40
CA ASN A 732 -10.54 6.21 -10.75
C ASN A 732 -10.51 5.73 -9.30
N ILE A 733 -9.44 5.05 -8.93
CA ILE A 733 -9.32 4.35 -7.66
C ILE A 733 -8.04 4.78 -6.95
N MET A 734 -8.13 5.09 -5.66
CA MET A 734 -6.97 5.30 -4.80
C MET A 734 -6.41 3.94 -4.33
N VAL A 735 -5.14 3.67 -4.62
CA VAL A 735 -4.50 2.37 -4.31
C VAL A 735 -3.69 2.44 -3.02
N HIS A 736 -2.87 3.48 -2.85
CA HIS A 736 -2.11 3.72 -1.62
C HIS A 736 -2.46 5.08 -1.01
N ASP A 737 -2.50 5.11 0.32
CA ASP A 737 -2.63 6.31 1.14
C ASP A 737 -1.73 6.17 2.38
N LEU A 738 -0.61 6.88 2.39
CA LEU A 738 0.40 6.83 3.44
C LEU A 738 0.73 8.24 3.90
N SER A 739 0.76 8.45 5.21
CA SER A 739 1.29 9.67 5.84
C SER A 739 2.06 9.30 7.10
N ARG A 740 3.34 9.66 7.14
CA ARG A 740 4.25 9.36 8.25
C ARG A 740 5.10 10.55 8.71
N TYR A 741 5.15 10.69 10.02
CA TYR A 741 6.00 11.48 10.89
C TYR A 741 7.42 10.93 10.98
N ILE A 742 8.46 11.59 10.47
CA ILE A 742 9.85 11.20 10.78
C ILE A 742 10.52 12.33 11.53
N HIS A 743 10.90 12.04 12.77
CA HIS A 743 11.56 13.00 13.64
C HIS A 743 13.06 12.87 13.49
N LEU A 744 13.72 14.01 13.44
CA LEU A 744 15.17 14.10 13.37
C LEU A 744 15.68 14.56 14.73
N HIS A 745 16.88 14.14 15.09
CA HIS A 745 17.51 14.47 16.36
C HIS A 745 17.74 15.98 16.53
N ASN A 746 17.89 16.71 15.43
CA ASN A 746 17.97 18.17 15.45
C ASN A 746 16.64 18.87 15.78
N GLY A 747 15.57 18.12 16.02
CA GLY A 747 14.24 18.64 16.35
C GLY A 747 13.34 18.88 15.13
N LEU A 748 13.85 18.76 13.91
CA LEU A 748 13.03 18.94 12.72
C LEU A 748 12.11 17.75 12.48
N VAL A 749 10.95 18.05 11.91
CA VAL A 749 9.94 17.05 11.55
C VAL A 749 9.87 16.95 10.03
N VAL A 750 10.10 15.74 9.54
CA VAL A 750 10.00 15.38 8.14
C VAL A 750 8.65 14.69 7.95
N HIS A 751 7.79 15.26 7.12
CA HIS A 751 6.53 14.66 6.72
C HIS A 751 6.73 13.90 5.41
N TYR A 752 6.58 12.58 5.45
CA TYR A 752 6.55 11.73 4.27
C TYR A 752 5.12 11.32 3.95
N GLU A 753 4.64 11.71 2.79
CA GLU A 753 3.33 11.32 2.29
C GLU A 753 3.44 10.71 0.90
N ALA A 754 2.82 9.55 0.72
CA ALA A 754 2.81 8.83 -0.54
C ALA A 754 1.39 8.37 -0.87
N GLN A 755 0.90 8.81 -2.01
CA GLN A 755 -0.42 8.50 -2.52
C GLN A 755 -0.27 7.89 -3.91
N SER A 756 -1.17 6.99 -4.27
CA SER A 756 -1.22 6.48 -5.64
C SER A 756 -2.65 6.23 -6.09
N ALA A 757 -2.86 6.38 -7.38
CA ALA A 757 -4.14 6.16 -8.02
C ALA A 757 -3.99 5.38 -9.32
N ALA A 758 -5.01 4.59 -9.60
CA ALA A 758 -5.20 3.89 -10.86
C ALA A 758 -6.47 4.42 -11.53
N SER A 759 -6.35 4.87 -12.78
CA SER A 759 -7.47 5.18 -13.65
C SER A 759 -7.66 3.99 -14.58
N LEU A 760 -8.81 3.33 -14.55
CA LEU A 760 -9.03 2.07 -15.25
C LEU A 760 -10.17 2.19 -16.24
N ASP A 761 -9.95 1.69 -17.46
CA ASP A 761 -10.93 1.51 -18.51
C ASP A 761 -10.85 0.08 -19.05
N LEU A 762 -11.87 -0.71 -18.77
CA LEU A 762 -12.06 -2.04 -19.33
C LEU A 762 -12.97 -1.93 -20.54
N SER A 763 -12.45 -2.31 -21.69
CA SER A 763 -13.17 -2.30 -22.96
C SER A 763 -13.16 -3.67 -23.61
N GLY A 764 -14.24 -3.99 -24.31
CA GLY A 764 -14.42 -5.27 -24.98
C GLY A 764 -14.89 -5.09 -26.42
N MET A 765 -14.45 -6.01 -27.26
CA MET A 765 -14.90 -6.17 -28.64
C MET A 765 -15.08 -7.67 -28.89
N ALA A 766 -16.15 -8.04 -29.59
CA ALA A 766 -16.38 -9.42 -29.99
C ALA A 766 -17.00 -9.46 -31.38
N SER A 767 -16.48 -10.34 -32.22
CA SER A 767 -17.00 -10.63 -33.55
C SER A 767 -17.17 -12.14 -33.68
N ILE A 768 -18.39 -12.57 -33.99
CA ILE A 768 -18.75 -13.98 -34.05
C ILE A 768 -19.40 -14.22 -35.41
N SER A 769 -18.86 -15.15 -36.19
CA SER A 769 -19.44 -15.57 -37.47
C SER A 769 -19.89 -17.03 -37.39
N LEU A 770 -21.20 -17.24 -37.29
CA LEU A 770 -21.79 -18.58 -37.33
C LEU A 770 -21.59 -19.28 -38.68
N TRP A 771 -21.46 -18.50 -39.76
CA TRP A 771 -21.27 -19.02 -41.12
C TRP A 771 -19.85 -19.51 -41.37
N ASN A 772 -18.86 -18.69 -40.99
CA ASN A 772 -17.44 -19.06 -41.12
C ASN A 772 -16.95 -19.93 -39.97
N LYS A 773 -17.81 -20.23 -39.00
CA LYS A 773 -17.52 -20.99 -37.78
C LYS A 773 -16.29 -20.47 -37.02
N ASN A 774 -16.17 -19.15 -36.93
CA ASN A 774 -15.07 -18.50 -36.20
C ASN A 774 -15.56 -17.39 -35.28
N SER A 775 -14.74 -17.05 -34.28
CA SER A 775 -14.94 -15.88 -33.43
C SER A 775 -13.62 -15.23 -33.06
N HIS A 776 -13.60 -13.91 -33.08
CA HIS A 776 -12.50 -13.10 -32.62
C HIS A 776 -12.99 -12.15 -31.51
N SER A 777 -12.31 -12.16 -30.38
CA SER A 777 -12.63 -11.31 -29.24
C SER A 777 -11.40 -10.66 -28.66
N VAL A 778 -11.55 -9.42 -28.22
CA VAL A 778 -10.49 -8.63 -27.60
C VAL A 778 -11.02 -7.97 -26.34
N ILE A 779 -10.34 -8.26 -25.22
CA ILE A 779 -10.54 -7.56 -23.96
C ILE A 779 -9.31 -6.67 -23.76
N ARG A 780 -9.55 -5.35 -23.70
CA ARG A 780 -8.50 -4.35 -23.49
C ARG A 780 -8.66 -3.71 -22.13
N VAL A 781 -7.61 -3.80 -21.33
CA VAL A 781 -7.47 -3.10 -20.06
C VAL A 781 -6.53 -1.92 -20.27
N SER A 782 -7.08 -0.71 -20.26
CA SER A 782 -6.29 0.53 -20.29
C SER A 782 -6.21 1.10 -18.88
N SER A 783 -5.00 1.27 -18.37
CA SER A 783 -4.74 1.74 -17.01
C SER A 783 -3.77 2.91 -17.00
N GLY A 784 -4.17 4.00 -16.37
CA GLY A 784 -3.30 5.10 -16.00
C GLY A 784 -2.88 5.00 -14.54
N LEU A 785 -1.60 4.74 -14.29
CA LEU A 785 -1.07 4.68 -12.93
C LEU A 785 -0.33 5.97 -12.62
N SER A 786 -0.60 6.56 -11.45
CA SER A 786 0.15 7.69 -10.92
C SER A 786 0.49 7.44 -9.45
N VAL A 787 1.73 7.73 -9.08
CA VAL A 787 2.24 7.70 -7.72
C VAL A 787 2.79 9.08 -7.43
N ARG A 788 2.20 9.76 -6.45
CA ARG A 788 2.68 11.04 -5.93
C ARG A 788 3.25 10.81 -4.55
N SER A 789 4.54 11.08 -4.39
CA SER A 789 5.21 10.99 -3.10
C SER A 789 5.93 12.28 -2.83
N HIS A 790 5.85 12.79 -1.61
CA HIS A 790 6.58 13.99 -1.21
C HIS A 790 7.18 13.84 0.17
N VAL A 791 8.28 14.55 0.37
CA VAL A 791 8.97 14.66 1.64
C VAL A 791 9.23 16.13 1.91
N ASP A 792 8.61 16.62 2.97
CA ASP A 792 8.66 18.02 3.36
C ASP A 792 9.15 18.18 4.79
N ILE A 793 9.97 19.21 5.02
CA ILE A 793 10.33 19.64 6.37
C ILE A 793 9.39 20.78 6.75
N LEU A 794 8.48 20.47 7.67
CA LEU A 794 7.48 21.42 8.14
C LEU A 794 8.11 22.31 9.20
N ASN A 795 8.43 23.55 8.81
CA ASN A 795 8.93 24.56 9.74
C ASN A 795 8.33 25.93 9.43
N ASP A 796 8.23 26.78 10.44
CA ASP A 796 7.62 28.10 10.32
C ASP A 796 8.52 29.10 9.59
N PHE A 797 9.84 28.92 9.65
CA PHE A 797 10.80 29.85 9.04
C PHE A 797 11.18 29.45 7.60
N VAL A 798 11.27 28.16 7.30
CA VAL A 798 11.60 27.64 5.97
C VAL A 798 10.82 26.36 5.70
N ILE A 799 10.20 26.27 4.54
CA ILE A 799 9.58 25.04 4.05
C ILE A 799 10.45 24.56 2.89
N THR A 800 11.04 23.37 3.06
CA THR A 800 11.83 22.71 2.02
C THR A 800 11.25 21.34 1.77
N GLY A 801 11.13 20.96 0.51
CA GLY A 801 10.59 19.66 0.17
C GLY A 801 10.93 19.19 -1.23
N ILE A 802 10.68 17.92 -1.46
CA ILE A 802 10.81 17.26 -2.76
C ILE A 802 9.48 16.57 -3.05
N ASN A 803 8.84 17.00 -4.13
CA ASN A 803 7.69 16.35 -4.72
C ASN A 803 8.15 15.45 -5.86
N VAL A 804 7.70 14.20 -5.87
CA VAL A 804 7.97 13.25 -6.95
C VAL A 804 6.64 12.70 -7.44
N THR A 805 6.43 12.81 -8.76
CA THR A 805 5.28 12.24 -9.44
C THR A 805 5.76 11.26 -10.51
N ILE A 806 5.46 9.99 -10.31
CA ILE A 806 5.75 8.91 -11.26
C ILE A 806 4.44 8.49 -11.89
N SER A 807 4.35 8.57 -13.22
CA SER A 807 3.12 8.24 -13.94
C SER A 807 3.39 7.39 -15.18
N THR A 808 2.48 6.47 -15.49
CA THR A 808 2.62 5.56 -16.65
C THR A 808 1.27 5.08 -17.15
N ASP A 809 1.21 4.81 -18.46
CA ASP A 809 0.06 4.22 -19.13
C ASP A 809 0.37 2.75 -19.42
N VAL A 810 -0.50 1.85 -18.96
CA VAL A 810 -0.39 0.40 -19.20
C VAL A 810 -1.61 -0.04 -19.98
N VAL A 811 -1.39 -0.64 -21.15
CA VAL A 811 -2.45 -1.22 -21.97
C VAL A 811 -2.16 -2.69 -22.18
N VAL A 812 -3.07 -3.53 -21.71
CA VAL A 812 -3.01 -4.99 -21.85
C VAL A 812 -4.16 -5.43 -22.75
N ASP A 813 -3.84 -6.11 -23.84
CA ASP A 813 -4.82 -6.73 -24.73
C ASP A 813 -4.78 -8.25 -24.52
N TYR A 814 -5.92 -8.82 -24.16
CA TYR A 814 -6.17 -10.24 -24.17
C TYR A 814 -7.03 -10.57 -25.39
N THR A 815 -6.45 -11.28 -26.36
CA THR A 815 -7.13 -11.69 -27.59
C THR A 815 -7.43 -13.17 -27.54
N THR A 816 -8.63 -13.54 -27.97
CA THR A 816 -9.04 -14.94 -28.11
C THR A 816 -9.65 -15.13 -29.49
N ASP A 817 -9.00 -15.98 -30.26
CA ASP A 817 -9.43 -16.46 -31.57
C ASP A 817 -9.89 -17.90 -31.45
N VAL A 818 -11.11 -18.17 -31.89
CA VAL A 818 -11.71 -19.50 -31.84
C VAL A 818 -12.13 -19.90 -33.24
N ASP A 819 -11.69 -21.08 -33.65
CA ASP A 819 -12.15 -21.76 -34.85
C ASP A 819 -12.85 -23.05 -34.44
N TYR A 820 -14.17 -23.07 -34.64
CA TYR A 820 -15.05 -24.19 -34.32
C TYR A 820 -15.59 -24.88 -35.58
N SER A 821 -14.84 -24.80 -36.68
CA SER A 821 -15.12 -25.56 -37.91
C SER A 821 -14.93 -27.07 -37.72
N ASP A 822 -13.88 -27.46 -36.99
CA ASP A 822 -13.51 -28.84 -36.70
C ASP A 822 -13.68 -29.18 -35.21
N THR A 823 -13.83 -30.49 -34.91
CA THR A 823 -13.78 -31.01 -33.54
C THR A 823 -12.47 -31.80 -33.33
N PRO A 824 -11.69 -31.50 -32.27
CA PRO A 824 -11.95 -30.53 -31.20
C PRO A 824 -11.70 -29.08 -31.64
N ILE A 825 -12.41 -28.14 -31.00
CA ILE A 825 -12.35 -26.70 -31.29
C ILE A 825 -10.93 -26.18 -31.13
N ASN A 826 -10.44 -25.39 -32.08
CA ASN A 826 -9.15 -24.73 -31.97
C ASN A 826 -9.32 -23.38 -31.28
N VAL A 827 -8.57 -23.17 -30.21
CA VAL A 827 -8.59 -21.92 -29.43
C VAL A 827 -7.17 -21.37 -29.37
N CYS A 828 -6.97 -20.17 -29.89
CA CYS A 828 -5.75 -19.41 -29.72
C CYS A 828 -6.00 -18.24 -28.79
N MET A 829 -5.22 -18.19 -27.71
CA MET A 829 -5.19 -17.07 -26.80
C MET A 829 -3.86 -16.34 -26.93
N GLN A 830 -3.89 -15.02 -26.87
CA GLN A 830 -2.68 -14.20 -26.77
C GLN A 830 -2.88 -13.10 -25.74
N MET A 831 -1.83 -12.82 -24.97
CA MET A 831 -1.78 -11.67 -24.07
C MET A 831 -0.62 -10.78 -24.49
N SER A 832 -0.93 -9.54 -24.88
CA SER A 832 0.05 -8.56 -25.33
C SER A 832 0.01 -7.32 -24.45
N ILE A 833 1.19 -6.80 -24.11
CA ILE A 833 1.34 -5.50 -23.47
C ILE A 833 1.86 -4.51 -24.48
N LYS A 834 1.17 -3.39 -24.63
CA LYS A 834 1.62 -2.34 -25.53
C LYS A 834 2.81 -1.58 -24.93
N PRO A 835 3.74 -1.09 -25.78
CA PRO A 835 4.85 -0.27 -25.33
C PRO A 835 4.36 0.93 -24.51
N SER A 836 5.01 1.18 -23.38
CA SER A 836 4.63 2.25 -22.46
C SER A 836 5.79 3.17 -22.15
N LYS A 837 5.45 4.37 -21.66
CA LYS A 837 6.42 5.34 -21.15
C LYS A 837 6.17 5.54 -19.66
N VAL A 838 7.24 5.56 -18.89
CA VAL A 838 7.21 5.98 -17.49
C VAL A 838 7.76 7.40 -17.43
N TYR A 839 6.95 8.32 -16.92
CA TYR A 839 7.28 9.71 -16.69
C TYR A 839 7.60 9.88 -15.21
N ASP A 840 8.75 10.47 -14.93
CA ASP A 840 9.27 10.72 -13.60
C ASP A 840 9.55 12.22 -13.50
N ASN A 841 8.71 12.92 -12.74
CA ASN A 841 8.79 14.35 -12.54
C ASN A 841 9.17 14.63 -11.09
N VAL A 842 10.30 15.30 -10.90
CA VAL A 842 10.81 15.71 -9.59
C VAL A 842 10.76 17.22 -9.50
N GLU A 843 10.04 17.74 -8.53
CA GLU A 843 10.00 19.16 -8.17
C GLU A 843 10.64 19.34 -6.80
N ASN A 844 11.73 20.10 -6.76
CA ASN A 844 12.33 20.55 -5.50
C ASN A 844 11.85 21.96 -5.24
N PHE A 845 11.40 22.23 -4.03
CA PHE A 845 10.94 23.57 -3.67
C PHE A 845 11.53 24.05 -2.35
N TYR A 846 11.75 25.36 -2.32
CA TYR A 846 12.20 26.10 -1.16
C TYR A 846 11.32 27.35 -1.04
N LEU A 847 10.49 27.36 -0.01
CA LEU A 847 9.55 28.43 0.28
C LEU A 847 9.99 29.11 1.57
N LEU A 848 10.26 30.40 1.47
CA LEU A 848 10.51 31.29 2.60
C LEU A 848 9.31 32.23 2.69
N LYS A 849 8.68 32.34 3.88
CA LYS A 849 7.42 33.08 4.09
C LYS A 849 7.38 34.52 3.55
N ARG A 850 8.53 35.14 3.22
CA ARG A 850 8.64 36.53 2.77
C ARG A 850 9.49 36.76 1.50
N THR A 851 9.99 35.71 0.84
CA THR A 851 10.82 35.88 -0.38
C THR A 851 10.35 34.97 -1.51
N LYS A 852 10.84 35.22 -2.74
CA LYS A 852 10.46 34.44 -3.92
C LYS A 852 10.75 32.95 -3.70
N ALA A 853 9.73 32.13 -3.93
CA ALA A 853 9.85 30.68 -3.95
C ALA A 853 10.91 30.25 -4.98
N PHE A 854 11.85 29.42 -4.57
CA PHE A 854 12.72 28.73 -5.52
C PHE A 854 12.12 27.36 -5.82
N ARG A 855 11.96 27.06 -7.11
CA ARG A 855 11.48 25.76 -7.59
C ARG A 855 12.41 25.27 -8.69
N TRP A 856 12.84 24.03 -8.58
CA TRP A 856 13.59 23.35 -9.61
C TRP A 856 12.78 22.15 -10.09
N PHE A 857 12.74 21.95 -11.41
CA PHE A 857 12.00 20.86 -12.04
C PHE A 857 12.96 19.97 -12.83
N GLY A 858 12.87 18.66 -12.61
CA GLY A 858 13.56 17.64 -13.36
C GLY A 858 12.58 16.63 -13.90
N ASN A 859 12.62 16.40 -15.22
CA ASN A 859 11.75 15.42 -15.86
C ASN A 859 12.61 14.33 -16.51
N ARG A 860 12.28 13.07 -16.26
CA ARG A 860 12.89 11.90 -16.89
C ARG A 860 11.80 11.05 -17.54
N THR A 861 12.09 10.53 -18.72
CA THR A 861 11.21 9.59 -19.41
C THR A 861 11.96 8.29 -19.65
N ARG A 862 11.29 7.16 -19.39
CA ARG A 862 11.81 5.81 -19.68
C ARG A 862 10.86 5.11 -20.62
N HIS A 863 11.42 4.38 -21.57
CA HIS A 863 10.65 3.63 -22.55
C HIS A 863 10.67 2.15 -22.19
N TYR A 864 9.51 1.53 -22.12
CA TYR A 864 9.34 0.10 -21.96
C TYR A 864 8.79 -0.48 -23.26
N LEU A 865 9.46 -1.52 -23.77
CA LEU A 865 9.02 -2.23 -24.96
C LEU A 865 7.79 -3.07 -24.66
N GLY A 866 6.90 -3.17 -25.63
CA GLY A 866 5.78 -4.11 -25.57
C GLY A 866 6.27 -5.55 -25.63
N GLN A 867 5.51 -6.46 -25.02
CA GLN A 867 5.85 -7.88 -24.94
C GLN A 867 4.59 -8.73 -25.07
N ASP A 868 4.74 -9.87 -25.75
CA ASP A 868 3.72 -10.90 -25.83
C ASP A 868 4.10 -12.06 -24.89
N TYR A 869 3.12 -12.56 -24.15
CA TYR A 869 3.33 -13.61 -23.17
C TYR A 869 2.93 -14.97 -23.73
N THR A 870 3.86 -15.92 -23.67
CA THR A 870 3.60 -17.31 -24.08
C THR A 870 2.73 -18.03 -23.06
N PHE A 871 1.79 -18.83 -23.55
CA PHE A 871 0.95 -19.70 -22.74
C PHE A 871 1.52 -21.12 -22.73
N THR A 872 0.72 -22.15 -23.00
CA THR A 872 1.22 -23.53 -23.13
C THR A 872 1.63 -23.85 -24.56
N GLN A 873 2.53 -24.84 -24.70
CA GLN A 873 2.93 -25.33 -26.02
C GLN A 873 1.74 -25.79 -26.88
N LYS A 874 0.66 -26.23 -26.22
CA LYS A 874 -0.59 -26.60 -26.88
C LYS A 874 -1.32 -25.38 -27.43
N ASN A 875 -1.45 -24.31 -26.65
CA ASN A 875 -1.97 -23.04 -27.16
C ASN A 875 -1.12 -22.52 -28.31
N ASP A 876 0.21 -22.56 -28.20
CA ASP A 876 1.10 -22.13 -29.28
C ASP A 876 0.91 -22.94 -30.57
N ALA A 877 0.66 -24.25 -30.45
CA ALA A 877 0.34 -25.11 -31.59
C ALA A 877 -1.01 -24.76 -32.23
N MET A 878 -2.04 -24.46 -31.43
CA MET A 878 -3.36 -24.02 -31.90
C MET A 878 -3.29 -22.63 -32.57
N CYS A 879 -2.56 -21.69 -31.98
CA CYS A 879 -2.30 -20.38 -32.57
C CYS A 879 -1.57 -20.48 -33.91
N ARG A 880 -0.60 -21.39 -34.01
CA ARG A 880 0.08 -21.66 -35.27
C ARG A 880 -0.89 -22.20 -36.33
N GLN A 881 -1.83 -23.07 -35.97
CA GLN A 881 -2.83 -23.58 -36.93
C GLN A 881 -3.78 -22.49 -37.40
N ILE A 882 -4.27 -21.65 -36.49
CA ILE A 882 -5.23 -20.57 -36.81
C ILE A 882 -4.57 -19.47 -37.65
N HIS A 883 -3.30 -19.13 -37.39
CA HIS A 883 -2.60 -18.04 -38.08
C HIS A 883 -1.66 -18.49 -39.21
N MET A 884 -1.57 -19.78 -39.57
CA MET A 884 -0.76 -20.27 -40.71
C MET A 884 -1.50 -20.22 -42.07
N ILE A 885 -2.37 -19.23 -42.28
CA ILE A 885 -2.95 -18.93 -43.59
C ILE A 885 -2.34 -17.65 -44.15
#